data_AF-A0A9P6UPA3-F1
#
_entry.id   AF-A0A9P6UPA3-F1
#
_cell.length_a   1.000
_cell.length_b   1.000
_cell.length_c   1.000
_cell.angle_alpha   90.00
_cell.angle_beta   90.00
_cell.angle_gamma   90.00
#
_symmetry.space_group_name_H-M   'P 1'
#
loop_
_entity.id
_entity.type
_entity.pdbx_description
1 polymer ?
#
loop_
_entity_poly.entity_id
_entity_poly.type
_entity_poly.pdbx_seq_one_letter_code
_entity_poly.pdbx_strand_id
1 'polypeptide(L)'
;MLSFSRALKAKAPIARQASAALAMPSRLANTRLYSSHKEINFGIEGRAKLLKGVEVLAKAVAVTLGPKGRHVLIAQPYGTPKITKDGVTVAKSITLEDPFENLGAKLIQDVANKTNETAGDGTTTATVLTRAIFAEGVKNVAAGCNPMDLRKGVQMAVDAVVEFLRENKREITTTQEIAQVGTISANGDKAIGNLLAQAMEKVGKEGVITVKDGKTTEDELEITEGMRFDRGYISPYFVTDTKTQKVEFEKPLILLSEKKISILQDILPALEAAATQRRPLLIIAEDIDGEALAATILNKLRGQLQVAAVKAPGFGDNRKSILGDLATLTGGVVFSDELDVKLERLTPELLGTIGSISITKEDTILNGTGAGSNEAIAQRCEQLRSLIADPSTSDYEREKLEERLARLSSGVAIIRVGGQSEVEVGEKKDRIVDALNATKCAVDSGVLPGGGTALLKSLKVLDNLKGENFDQQLGINIIRSAIQVPSKTIVSNAGGEGAVVIAKVVESENFNYGYDASNGEYGDMFARGVLDPFKVVVTGLKDAAGAGRVIAQILVMGSQIVGKAFMEAYRQAAANAAKNGGQHAAKNGSGGSKAAAADAVTRKTGMSVDEAMNILNITKEADLAKIVKNYQHLLKVNDKAVGGSFYLQSKVVRAKERLEMEWAAEGNPIKIEPEAPAAPAEAAGASTEGSKSSSSQPPSGDKQA
;
A
#
# COMPACT_ATOMS: atom_id res chain seq x y z
N MET A 1 -11.47 59.75 39.43
CA MET A 1 -10.45 60.76 39.80
C MET A 1 -9.28 60.05 40.44
N LEU A 2 -8.02 60.41 40.10
CA LEU A 2 -6.78 60.26 40.91
C LEU A 2 -6.39 58.83 41.37
N SER A 3 -5.12 58.45 41.54
CA SER A 3 -3.84 59.06 41.14
C SER A 3 -2.73 58.01 41.05
N PHE A 4 -1.80 58.28 40.15
CA PHE A 4 -0.50 57.66 39.89
C PHE A 4 0.37 57.17 41.08
N SER A 5 1.17 56.15 40.74
CA SER A 5 2.59 55.93 41.11
C SER A 5 2.98 55.52 42.54
N ARG A 6 3.78 54.44 42.62
CA ARG A 6 4.74 54.23 43.70
C ARG A 6 6.02 53.61 43.13
N ALA A 7 7.15 54.27 43.35
CA ALA A 7 8.44 53.90 42.79
C ALA A 7 9.51 53.82 43.89
N LEU A 8 10.35 52.78 43.85
CA LEU A 8 11.78 52.74 44.25
C LEU A 8 12.10 53.08 45.75
N LYS A 9 13.16 52.58 46.42
CA LYS A 9 14.38 51.85 46.03
C LYS A 9 15.10 51.29 47.30
N ALA A 10 16.11 50.43 47.07
CA ALA A 10 17.28 50.08 47.94
C ALA A 10 17.17 48.81 48.82
N LYS A 11 18.23 48.00 49.01
CA LYS A 11 19.60 47.94 48.41
C LYS A 11 20.17 46.49 48.50
N ALA A 12 21.24 46.21 47.74
CA ALA A 12 21.96 44.93 47.58
C ALA A 12 22.95 44.64 48.77
N PRO A 13 23.91 43.64 48.78
CA PRO A 13 24.47 42.83 47.67
C PRO A 13 24.90 41.34 47.92
N ILE A 14 25.02 40.53 46.86
CA ILE A 14 25.97 39.38 46.74
C ILE A 14 26.63 39.39 45.33
N ALA A 15 27.81 38.77 45.22
CA ALA A 15 28.86 38.95 44.21
C ALA A 15 28.55 38.63 42.73
N ARG A 16 29.32 39.28 41.84
CA ARG A 16 29.48 38.98 40.40
C ARG A 16 30.64 38.01 40.17
N GLN A 17 30.52 37.13 39.17
CA GLN A 17 31.66 36.77 38.31
C GLN A 17 31.21 36.38 36.88
N ALA A 18 32.04 36.80 35.90
CA ALA A 18 32.17 36.32 34.51
C ALA A 18 30.93 36.17 33.60
N SER A 19 30.78 37.14 32.70
CA SER A 19 29.91 37.14 31.51
C SER A 19 30.65 36.71 30.23
N ALA A 20 30.07 35.83 29.41
CA ALA A 20 30.25 35.81 27.95
C ALA A 20 29.18 34.92 27.28
N ALA A 21 28.25 35.51 26.54
CA ALA A 21 27.27 34.75 25.76
C ALA A 21 27.88 34.28 24.43
N LEU A 22 28.12 32.98 24.28
CA LEU A 22 28.42 32.39 22.97
C LEU A 22 27.12 32.22 22.17
N ALA A 23 26.90 33.11 21.21
CA ALA A 23 25.87 32.96 20.20
C ALA A 23 26.20 31.73 19.33
N MET A 24 25.41 30.66 19.48
CA MET A 24 25.43 29.53 18.55
C MET A 24 25.02 30.04 17.16
N PRO A 25 25.86 29.91 16.11
CA PRO A 25 25.42 30.21 14.76
C PRO A 25 24.36 29.19 14.37
N SER A 26 23.15 29.68 14.12
CA SER A 26 22.04 28.89 13.58
C SER A 26 22.43 28.36 12.21
N ARG A 27 22.98 27.14 12.18
CA ARG A 27 23.00 26.31 10.98
C ARG A 27 21.56 25.95 10.64
N LEU A 28 20.88 26.90 9.99
CA LEU A 28 19.72 26.62 9.16
C LEU A 28 20.10 25.43 8.28
N ALA A 29 19.49 24.29 8.58
CA ALA A 29 19.54 23.16 7.70
C ALA A 29 18.91 23.62 6.39
N ASN A 30 19.74 23.87 5.38
CA ASN A 30 19.33 23.82 3.98
C ASN A 30 19.03 22.35 3.64
N THR A 31 18.04 21.79 4.33
CA THR A 31 17.19 20.73 3.82
C THR A 31 16.64 21.29 2.52
N ARG A 32 17.28 20.95 1.41
CA ARG A 32 16.72 21.15 0.09
C ARG A 32 15.45 20.30 0.06
N LEU A 33 14.34 20.92 0.45
CA LEU A 33 13.03 20.54 -0.03
C LEU A 33 13.14 20.57 -1.54
N TYR A 34 13.35 19.38 -2.12
CA TYR A 34 13.06 19.16 -3.52
C TYR A 34 11.56 19.31 -3.66
N SER A 35 11.10 20.56 -3.79
CA SER A 35 9.79 20.85 -4.34
C SER A 35 9.79 20.31 -5.76
N SER A 36 9.36 19.06 -5.89
CA SER A 36 8.89 18.54 -7.17
C SER A 36 7.82 19.51 -7.63
N HIS A 37 8.04 20.12 -8.79
CA HIS A 37 7.01 20.91 -9.44
C HIS A 37 5.82 19.97 -9.67
N LYS A 38 4.64 20.39 -9.23
CA LYS A 38 3.42 19.60 -9.37
C LYS A 38 2.78 19.97 -10.70
N GLU A 39 2.47 18.95 -11.48
CA GLU A 39 1.68 19.10 -12.70
C GLU A 39 0.21 19.08 -12.29
N ILE A 40 -0.57 20.04 -12.77
CA ILE A 40 -1.96 20.23 -12.32
C ILE A 40 -2.86 20.21 -13.54
N ASN A 41 -3.73 19.19 -13.61
CA ASN A 41 -4.76 19.08 -14.64
C ASN A 41 -6.13 19.38 -14.02
N PHE A 42 -6.94 20.15 -14.74
CA PHE A 42 -8.21 20.68 -14.26
C PHE A 42 -9.39 20.15 -15.08
N GLY A 43 -10.56 20.06 -14.44
CA GLY A 43 -11.84 19.88 -15.14
C GLY A 43 -11.91 18.61 -16.00
N ILE A 44 -12.32 18.77 -17.26
CA ILE A 44 -12.65 17.66 -18.17
C ILE A 44 -11.39 16.87 -18.56
N GLU A 45 -10.27 17.54 -18.87
CA GLU A 45 -9.04 16.86 -19.30
C GLU A 45 -8.46 15.96 -18.19
N GLY A 46 -8.42 16.48 -16.95
CA GLY A 46 -7.99 15.69 -15.78
C GLY A 46 -8.86 14.45 -15.56
N ARG A 47 -10.19 14.59 -15.70
CA ARG A 47 -11.13 13.47 -15.59
C ARG A 47 -11.00 12.47 -16.74
N ALA A 48 -10.68 12.91 -17.96
CA ALA A 48 -10.45 12.03 -19.10
C ALA A 48 -9.18 11.18 -18.91
N LYS A 49 -8.07 11.76 -18.41
CA LYS A 49 -6.85 11.01 -18.06
C LYS A 49 -7.12 9.99 -16.94
N LEU A 50 -7.80 10.40 -15.86
CA LEU A 50 -8.24 9.48 -14.80
C LEU A 50 -9.09 8.33 -15.35
N LEU A 51 -10.09 8.63 -16.19
CA LEU A 51 -10.97 7.63 -16.80
C LEU A 51 -10.20 6.63 -17.66
N LYS A 52 -9.22 7.08 -18.45
CA LYS A 52 -8.38 6.19 -19.26
C LYS A 52 -7.59 5.21 -18.38
N GLY A 53 -7.01 5.67 -17.27
CA GLY A 53 -6.35 4.80 -16.30
C GLY A 53 -7.29 3.79 -15.62
N VAL A 54 -8.48 4.25 -15.22
CA VAL A 54 -9.59 3.44 -14.72
C VAL A 54 -9.99 2.35 -15.73
N GLU A 55 -10.11 2.70 -17.01
CA GLU A 55 -10.46 1.75 -18.06
C GLU A 55 -9.38 0.70 -18.32
N VAL A 56 -8.09 1.09 -18.35
CA VAL A 56 -6.99 0.16 -18.61
C VAL A 56 -6.93 -0.92 -17.54
N LEU A 57 -6.97 -0.52 -16.26
CA LEU A 57 -6.94 -1.48 -15.15
C LEU A 57 -8.22 -2.33 -15.12
N ALA A 58 -9.39 -1.71 -15.26
CA ALA A 58 -10.64 -2.46 -15.23
C ALA A 58 -10.77 -3.45 -16.38
N LYS A 59 -10.26 -3.16 -17.59
CA LYS A 59 -10.21 -4.12 -18.71
C LYS A 59 -9.31 -5.32 -18.39
N ALA A 60 -8.14 -5.08 -17.78
CA ALA A 60 -7.21 -6.14 -17.39
C ALA A 60 -7.74 -7.03 -16.25
N VAL A 61 -8.56 -6.50 -15.35
CA VAL A 61 -9.19 -7.26 -14.26
C VAL A 61 -10.48 -7.95 -14.73
N ALA A 62 -11.31 -7.30 -15.55
CA ALA A 62 -12.61 -7.82 -15.98
C ALA A 62 -12.55 -9.16 -16.73
N VAL A 63 -11.45 -9.47 -17.41
CA VAL A 63 -11.29 -10.76 -18.12
C VAL A 63 -11.24 -11.97 -17.18
N THR A 64 -10.98 -11.77 -15.88
CA THR A 64 -10.97 -12.88 -14.89
C THR A 64 -12.35 -13.15 -14.28
N LEU A 65 -13.36 -12.30 -14.53
CA LEU A 65 -14.66 -12.40 -13.87
C LEU A 65 -15.49 -13.61 -14.35
N GLY A 66 -15.98 -14.41 -13.40
CA GLY A 66 -16.91 -15.51 -13.62
C GLY A 66 -16.25 -16.85 -13.91
N PRO A 67 -17.02 -17.95 -14.01
CA PRO A 67 -16.49 -19.32 -14.10
C PRO A 67 -15.66 -19.56 -15.38
N LYS A 68 -15.97 -18.84 -16.46
CA LYS A 68 -15.21 -18.83 -17.73
C LYS A 68 -14.25 -17.64 -17.84
N GLY A 69 -13.85 -17.06 -16.71
CA GLY A 69 -12.78 -16.08 -16.61
C GLY A 69 -11.44 -16.63 -17.13
N ARG A 70 -10.66 -15.77 -17.77
CA ARG A 70 -9.37 -16.10 -18.39
C ARG A 70 -8.23 -15.86 -17.39
N HIS A 71 -7.15 -16.61 -17.54
CA HIS A 71 -5.93 -16.38 -16.77
C HIS A 71 -5.20 -15.14 -17.28
N VAL A 72 -4.63 -14.35 -16.36
CA VAL A 72 -3.72 -13.25 -16.64
C VAL A 72 -2.30 -13.69 -16.32
N LEU A 73 -1.36 -13.41 -17.23
CA LEU A 73 0.06 -13.66 -17.04
C LEU A 73 0.76 -12.37 -16.62
N ILE A 74 1.44 -12.40 -15.48
CA ILE A 74 2.13 -11.27 -14.88
C ILE A 74 3.63 -11.56 -14.85
N ALA A 75 4.39 -10.81 -15.67
CA ALA A 75 5.85 -10.90 -15.66
C ALA A 75 6.41 -10.52 -14.29
N GLN A 76 7.26 -11.38 -13.72
CA GLN A 76 7.99 -11.11 -12.48
C GLN A 76 9.40 -10.58 -12.80
N PRO A 77 9.99 -9.72 -11.95
CA PRO A 77 11.37 -9.24 -12.16
C PRO A 77 12.43 -10.36 -12.17
N TYR A 78 12.13 -11.47 -11.49
CA TYR A 78 12.96 -12.68 -11.41
C TYR A 78 12.04 -13.91 -11.37
N GLY A 79 12.52 -15.05 -11.88
CA GLY A 79 11.78 -16.32 -11.88
C GLY A 79 10.74 -16.44 -13.00
N THR A 80 9.80 -17.37 -12.85
CA THR A 80 8.72 -17.63 -13.80
C THR A 80 7.60 -16.58 -13.70
N PRO A 81 6.85 -16.31 -14.79
CA PRO A 81 5.68 -15.42 -14.73
C PRO A 81 4.62 -15.97 -13.76
N LYS A 82 3.98 -15.11 -12.96
CA LYS A 82 2.82 -15.50 -12.15
C LYS A 82 1.60 -15.60 -13.07
N ILE A 83 0.95 -16.76 -13.05
CA ILE A 83 -0.35 -16.97 -13.70
C ILE A 83 -1.42 -16.82 -12.61
N THR A 84 -2.49 -16.07 -12.85
CA THR A 84 -3.55 -15.89 -11.86
C THR A 84 -4.92 -15.62 -12.49
N LYS A 85 -5.99 -15.91 -11.73
CA LYS A 85 -7.37 -15.43 -11.97
C LYS A 85 -7.82 -14.41 -10.92
N ASP A 86 -7.07 -14.24 -9.83
CA ASP A 86 -7.41 -13.28 -8.78
C ASP A 86 -7.28 -11.84 -9.30
N GLY A 87 -8.41 -11.12 -9.25
CA GLY A 87 -8.51 -9.72 -9.66
C GLY A 87 -7.69 -8.76 -8.80
N VAL A 88 -7.46 -9.04 -7.51
CA VAL A 88 -6.66 -8.16 -6.65
C VAL A 88 -5.15 -8.29 -6.93
N THR A 89 -4.64 -9.49 -7.20
CA THR A 89 -3.27 -9.70 -7.71
C THR A 89 -3.07 -8.98 -9.04
N VAL A 90 -4.01 -9.11 -9.99
CA VAL A 90 -3.94 -8.40 -11.28
C VAL A 90 -3.95 -6.88 -11.06
N ALA A 91 -4.90 -6.36 -10.27
CA ALA A 91 -4.99 -4.93 -9.99
C ALA A 91 -3.69 -4.38 -9.35
N LYS A 92 -3.14 -5.05 -8.33
CA LYS A 92 -1.90 -4.66 -7.65
C LYS A 92 -0.68 -4.65 -8.58
N SER A 93 -0.64 -5.52 -9.59
CA SER A 93 0.49 -5.61 -10.54
C SER A 93 0.55 -4.46 -11.56
N ILE A 94 -0.56 -3.74 -11.77
CA ILE A 94 -0.65 -2.70 -12.78
C ILE A 94 -0.13 -1.37 -12.22
N THR A 95 0.79 -0.74 -12.93
CA THR A 95 1.24 0.64 -12.69
C THR A 95 1.42 1.29 -14.05
N LEU A 96 0.83 2.46 -14.26
CA LEU A 96 0.85 3.17 -15.54
C LEU A 96 1.96 4.22 -15.55
N GLU A 97 2.46 4.55 -16.75
CA GLU A 97 3.55 5.51 -16.93
C GLU A 97 3.10 6.96 -16.72
N ASP A 98 1.93 7.34 -17.24
CA ASP A 98 1.37 8.67 -17.03
C ASP A 98 0.89 8.82 -15.56
N PRO A 99 1.30 9.86 -14.81
CA PRO A 99 0.92 10.02 -13.42
C PRO A 99 -0.59 10.19 -13.17
N PHE A 100 -1.35 10.75 -14.12
CA PHE A 100 -2.78 10.98 -13.99
C PHE A 100 -3.57 9.71 -14.32
N GLU A 101 -3.20 8.98 -15.38
CA GLU A 101 -3.74 7.65 -15.65
C GLU A 101 -3.42 6.69 -14.49
N ASN A 102 -2.19 6.71 -13.97
CA ASN A 102 -1.78 5.88 -12.84
C ASN A 102 -2.55 6.22 -11.56
N LEU A 103 -2.88 7.50 -11.32
CA LEU A 103 -3.77 7.89 -10.22
C LEU A 103 -5.18 7.28 -10.39
N GLY A 104 -5.71 7.29 -11.61
CA GLY A 104 -6.97 6.61 -11.94
C GLY A 104 -6.93 5.10 -11.68
N ALA A 105 -5.83 4.45 -12.04
CA ALA A 105 -5.61 3.03 -11.74
C ALA A 105 -5.50 2.76 -10.23
N LYS A 106 -4.76 3.61 -9.48
CA LYS A 106 -4.62 3.47 -8.02
C LYS A 106 -5.95 3.57 -7.28
N LEU A 107 -6.86 4.45 -7.71
CA LEU A 107 -8.20 4.54 -7.14
C LEU A 107 -8.99 3.22 -7.22
N ILE A 108 -8.87 2.46 -8.32
CA ILE A 108 -9.49 1.12 -8.39
C ILE A 108 -8.74 0.12 -7.52
N GLN A 109 -7.41 0.18 -7.47
CA GLN A 109 -6.62 -0.71 -6.60
C GLN A 109 -7.02 -0.56 -5.14
N ASP A 110 -7.23 0.67 -4.68
CA ASP A 110 -7.68 0.96 -3.31
C ASP A 110 -9.09 0.41 -3.04
N VAL A 111 -10.01 0.49 -4.01
CA VAL A 111 -11.34 -0.15 -3.93
C VAL A 111 -11.21 -1.68 -3.83
N ALA A 112 -10.46 -2.29 -4.75
CA ALA A 112 -10.29 -3.74 -4.78
C ALA A 112 -9.64 -4.24 -3.48
N ASN A 113 -8.61 -3.55 -2.99
CA ASN A 113 -7.95 -3.84 -1.71
C ASN A 113 -8.95 -3.75 -0.55
N LYS A 114 -9.72 -2.67 -0.45
CA LYS A 114 -10.67 -2.45 0.65
C LYS A 114 -11.83 -3.46 0.66
N THR A 115 -12.36 -3.81 -0.51
CA THR A 115 -13.35 -4.89 -0.63
C THR A 115 -12.74 -6.24 -0.23
N ASN A 116 -11.49 -6.51 -0.61
CA ASN A 116 -10.77 -7.73 -0.18
C ASN A 116 -10.55 -7.79 1.33
N GLU A 117 -10.14 -6.67 1.96
CA GLU A 117 -9.96 -6.59 3.42
C GLU A 117 -11.29 -6.79 4.17
N THR A 118 -12.40 -6.28 3.62
CA THR A 118 -13.71 -6.30 4.29
C THR A 118 -14.47 -7.62 4.09
N ALA A 119 -14.37 -8.22 2.90
CA ALA A 119 -15.19 -9.37 2.49
C ALA A 119 -14.40 -10.55 1.89
N GLY A 120 -13.12 -10.38 1.55
CA GLY A 120 -12.23 -11.44 1.06
C GLY A 120 -12.58 -12.08 -0.29
N ASP A 121 -13.56 -11.54 -1.01
CA ASP A 121 -13.98 -11.90 -2.37
C ASP A 121 -14.66 -10.66 -3.00
N GLY A 122 -15.00 -10.72 -4.29
CA GLY A 122 -15.73 -9.67 -5.02
C GLY A 122 -14.87 -8.54 -5.56
N THR A 123 -13.54 -8.63 -5.46
CA THR A 123 -12.55 -7.63 -5.94
C THR A 123 -12.75 -7.26 -7.41
N THR A 124 -12.94 -8.27 -8.27
CA THR A 124 -13.20 -8.15 -9.70
C THR A 124 -14.57 -7.49 -9.96
N THR A 125 -15.60 -7.86 -9.20
CA THR A 125 -16.95 -7.27 -9.28
C THR A 125 -16.94 -5.80 -8.88
N ALA A 126 -16.29 -5.44 -7.77
CA ALA A 126 -16.10 -4.07 -7.31
C ALA A 126 -15.32 -3.23 -8.33
N THR A 127 -14.29 -3.81 -8.97
CA THR A 127 -13.54 -3.16 -10.06
C THR A 127 -14.42 -2.84 -11.26
N VAL A 128 -15.23 -3.80 -11.72
CA VAL A 128 -16.13 -3.64 -12.87
C VAL A 128 -17.25 -2.64 -12.57
N LEU A 129 -17.84 -2.67 -11.37
CA LEU A 129 -18.82 -1.69 -10.91
C LEU A 129 -18.21 -0.28 -10.81
N THR A 130 -17.01 -0.14 -10.22
CA THR A 130 -16.29 1.14 -10.12
C THR A 130 -16.12 1.78 -11.50
N ARG A 131 -15.63 1.02 -12.49
CA ARG A 131 -15.43 1.52 -13.85
C ARG A 131 -16.76 1.92 -14.51
N ALA A 132 -17.83 1.17 -14.30
CA ALA A 132 -19.15 1.51 -14.85
C ALA A 132 -19.70 2.82 -14.26
N ILE A 133 -19.69 2.95 -12.93
CA ILE A 133 -20.16 4.14 -12.21
C ILE A 133 -19.30 5.36 -12.57
N PHE A 134 -17.98 5.20 -12.61
CA PHE A 134 -17.04 6.28 -12.92
C PHE A 134 -17.15 6.76 -14.37
N ALA A 135 -17.26 5.84 -15.34
CA ALA A 135 -17.42 6.20 -16.75
C ALA A 135 -18.70 6.99 -17.01
N GLU A 136 -19.85 6.53 -16.52
CA GLU A 136 -21.12 7.25 -16.71
C GLU A 136 -21.16 8.56 -15.91
N GLY A 137 -20.61 8.61 -14.70
CA GLY A 137 -20.52 9.86 -13.94
C GLY A 137 -19.64 10.91 -14.62
N VAL A 138 -18.48 10.52 -15.18
CA VAL A 138 -17.63 11.46 -15.95
C VAL A 138 -18.34 11.99 -17.20
N LYS A 139 -19.09 11.15 -17.93
CA LYS A 139 -19.91 11.60 -19.08
C LYS A 139 -20.97 12.62 -18.68
N ASN A 140 -21.75 12.34 -17.63
CA ASN A 140 -22.85 13.21 -17.19
C ASN A 140 -22.32 14.55 -16.64
N VAL A 141 -21.18 14.54 -15.94
CA VAL A 141 -20.52 15.78 -15.51
C VAL A 141 -19.92 16.55 -16.69
N ALA A 142 -19.42 15.89 -17.74
CA ALA A 142 -19.00 16.55 -18.98
C ALA A 142 -20.17 17.18 -19.75
N ALA A 143 -21.39 16.65 -19.58
CA ALA A 143 -22.64 17.24 -20.08
C ALA A 143 -23.17 18.42 -19.22
N GLY A 144 -22.47 18.79 -18.14
CA GLY A 144 -22.79 19.96 -17.31
C GLY A 144 -23.58 19.68 -16.03
N CYS A 145 -23.90 18.42 -15.71
CA CYS A 145 -24.65 18.05 -14.50
C CYS A 145 -23.82 18.27 -13.21
N ASN A 146 -24.49 18.61 -12.11
CA ASN A 146 -23.86 18.85 -10.81
C ASN A 146 -23.29 17.54 -10.22
N PRO A 147 -21.96 17.42 -10.02
CA PRO A 147 -21.35 16.21 -9.47
C PRO A 147 -21.82 15.84 -8.06
N MET A 148 -22.25 16.83 -7.25
CA MET A 148 -22.69 16.59 -5.88
C MET A 148 -24.10 15.99 -5.84
N ASP A 149 -24.99 16.43 -6.72
CA ASP A 149 -26.36 15.89 -6.79
C ASP A 149 -26.41 14.54 -7.52
N LEU A 150 -25.59 14.36 -8.57
CA LEU A 150 -25.30 13.04 -9.14
C LEU A 150 -24.86 12.04 -8.05
N ARG A 151 -23.95 12.46 -7.16
CA ARG A 151 -23.47 11.62 -6.05
C ARG A 151 -24.58 11.32 -5.03
N LYS A 152 -25.48 12.26 -4.71
CA LYS A 152 -26.64 12.00 -3.84
C LYS A 152 -27.54 10.93 -4.46
N GLY A 153 -27.89 11.08 -5.73
CA GLY A 153 -28.70 10.11 -6.47
C GLY A 153 -28.09 8.72 -6.52
N VAL A 154 -26.77 8.64 -6.75
CA VAL A 154 -26.00 7.39 -6.66
C VAL A 154 -26.10 6.76 -5.27
N GLN A 155 -25.92 7.54 -4.20
CA GLN A 155 -26.00 7.04 -2.83
C GLN A 155 -27.42 6.51 -2.49
N MET A 156 -28.46 7.29 -2.82
CA MET A 156 -29.87 6.88 -2.63
C MET A 156 -30.19 5.57 -3.35
N ALA A 157 -29.73 5.41 -4.59
CA ALA A 157 -29.92 4.17 -5.35
C ALA A 157 -29.18 2.98 -4.74
N VAL A 158 -27.95 3.18 -4.26
CA VAL A 158 -27.16 2.13 -3.59
C VAL A 158 -27.82 1.70 -2.29
N ASP A 159 -28.28 2.65 -1.47
CA ASP A 159 -28.91 2.33 -0.19
C ASP A 159 -30.23 1.57 -0.40
N ALA A 160 -31.06 1.99 -1.36
CA ALA A 160 -32.28 1.28 -1.74
C ALA A 160 -32.02 -0.16 -2.26
N VAL A 161 -30.97 -0.35 -3.07
CA VAL A 161 -30.55 -1.69 -3.53
C VAL A 161 -30.06 -2.55 -2.36
N VAL A 162 -29.33 -1.97 -1.41
CA VAL A 162 -28.78 -2.70 -0.26
C VAL A 162 -29.86 -3.16 0.72
N GLU A 163 -30.89 -2.35 0.95
CA GLU A 163 -32.05 -2.77 1.77
C GLU A 163 -32.82 -3.91 1.09
N PHE A 164 -33.12 -3.78 -0.20
CA PHE A 164 -33.78 -4.85 -0.98
C PHE A 164 -33.00 -6.17 -0.97
N LEU A 165 -31.67 -6.11 -1.11
CA LEU A 165 -30.81 -7.29 -1.00
C LEU A 165 -30.79 -7.87 0.41
N ARG A 166 -30.99 -7.06 1.46
CA ARG A 166 -31.04 -7.54 2.86
C ARG A 166 -32.33 -8.31 3.13
N GLU A 167 -33.46 -7.82 2.61
CA GLU A 167 -34.77 -8.47 2.73
C GLU A 167 -34.82 -9.82 2.00
N ASN A 168 -34.08 -9.96 0.89
CA ASN A 168 -34.10 -11.17 0.04
C ASN A 168 -32.90 -12.11 0.28
N LYS A 169 -32.09 -11.89 1.33
CA LYS A 169 -30.98 -12.79 1.69
C LYS A 169 -31.51 -14.08 2.33
N ARG A 170 -30.84 -15.21 2.09
CA ARG A 170 -31.14 -16.49 2.76
C ARG A 170 -29.97 -16.90 3.66
N GLU A 171 -30.25 -17.35 4.87
CA GLU A 171 -29.21 -17.83 5.79
C GLU A 171 -28.77 -19.25 5.43
N ILE A 172 -27.46 -19.52 5.56
CA ILE A 172 -26.91 -20.86 5.34
C ILE A 172 -27.16 -21.71 6.58
N THR A 173 -27.73 -22.89 6.37
CA THR A 173 -28.01 -23.85 7.44
C THR A 173 -27.40 -25.22 7.21
N THR A 174 -27.01 -25.55 5.98
CA THR A 174 -26.52 -26.89 5.61
C THR A 174 -25.05 -26.91 5.19
N THR A 175 -24.34 -27.99 5.52
CA THR A 175 -22.96 -28.24 5.06
C THR A 175 -22.87 -28.30 3.53
N GLN A 176 -23.95 -28.65 2.83
CA GLN A 176 -24.01 -28.64 1.36
C GLN A 176 -24.01 -27.22 0.78
N GLU A 177 -24.75 -26.27 1.38
CA GLU A 177 -24.73 -24.85 0.97
C GLU A 177 -23.36 -24.20 1.23
N ILE A 178 -22.70 -24.57 2.35
CA ILE A 178 -21.30 -24.21 2.63
C ILE A 178 -20.37 -24.71 1.52
N ALA A 179 -20.49 -26.00 1.15
CA ALA A 179 -19.70 -26.59 0.07
C ALA A 179 -19.97 -25.94 -1.30
N GLN A 180 -21.21 -25.53 -1.58
CA GLN A 180 -21.58 -24.82 -2.81
C GLN A 180 -20.90 -23.46 -2.91
N VAL A 181 -20.97 -22.62 -1.86
CA VAL A 181 -20.27 -21.33 -1.82
C VAL A 181 -18.76 -21.53 -2.00
N GLY A 182 -18.17 -22.45 -1.24
CA GLY A 182 -16.75 -22.78 -1.36
C GLY A 182 -16.37 -23.25 -2.78
N THR A 183 -17.22 -24.03 -3.44
CA THR A 183 -17.03 -24.49 -4.83
C THR A 183 -17.06 -23.32 -5.82
N ILE A 184 -18.01 -22.39 -5.69
CA ILE A 184 -18.17 -21.25 -6.60
C ILE A 184 -16.98 -20.28 -6.48
N SER A 185 -16.63 -19.85 -5.27
CA SER A 185 -15.46 -18.99 -5.05
C SER A 185 -14.14 -19.72 -5.36
N ALA A 186 -14.09 -21.06 -5.27
CA ALA A 186 -13.00 -21.86 -5.79
C ALA A 186 -13.06 -22.12 -7.32
N ASN A 187 -13.67 -21.22 -8.11
CA ASN A 187 -13.74 -21.29 -9.58
C ASN A 187 -14.35 -22.61 -10.12
N GLY A 188 -15.28 -23.23 -9.38
CA GLY A 188 -15.93 -24.50 -9.74
C GLY A 188 -15.27 -25.76 -9.15
N ASP A 189 -14.24 -25.61 -8.31
CA ASP A 189 -13.52 -26.74 -7.71
C ASP A 189 -14.30 -27.35 -6.52
N LYS A 190 -14.95 -28.49 -6.79
CA LYS A 190 -15.71 -29.24 -5.79
C LYS A 190 -14.84 -29.91 -4.73
N ALA A 191 -13.56 -30.19 -5.01
CA ALA A 191 -12.68 -30.79 -4.01
C ALA A 191 -12.36 -29.76 -2.92
N ILE A 192 -12.02 -28.53 -3.33
CA ILE A 192 -11.83 -27.40 -2.42
C ILE A 192 -13.10 -27.09 -1.63
N GLY A 193 -14.26 -26.99 -2.30
CA GLY A 193 -15.54 -26.72 -1.63
C GLY A 193 -15.90 -27.76 -0.57
N ASN A 194 -15.73 -29.05 -0.88
CA ASN A 194 -15.97 -30.14 0.08
C ASN A 194 -14.96 -30.13 1.25
N LEU A 195 -13.68 -29.85 0.98
CA LEU A 195 -12.64 -29.80 2.01
C LEU A 195 -12.89 -28.64 2.99
N LEU A 196 -13.26 -27.46 2.48
CA LEU A 196 -13.68 -26.31 3.28
C LEU A 196 -14.91 -26.63 4.14
N ALA A 197 -15.92 -27.29 3.57
CA ALA A 197 -17.13 -27.67 4.30
C ALA A 197 -16.82 -28.67 5.43
N GLN A 198 -15.99 -29.68 5.18
CA GLN A 198 -15.52 -30.60 6.23
C GLN A 198 -14.71 -29.89 7.32
N ALA A 199 -13.87 -28.91 6.95
CA ALA A 199 -13.11 -28.11 7.92
C ALA A 199 -14.06 -27.27 8.80
N MET A 200 -15.05 -26.61 8.22
CA MET A 200 -16.04 -25.81 8.97
C MET A 200 -16.97 -26.68 9.84
N GLU A 201 -17.33 -27.88 9.40
CA GLU A 201 -18.11 -28.84 10.20
C GLU A 201 -17.31 -29.33 11.42
N LYS A 202 -16.01 -29.60 11.25
CA LYS A 202 -15.12 -30.10 12.31
C LYS A 202 -14.73 -29.05 13.35
N VAL A 203 -14.57 -27.78 12.94
CA VAL A 203 -14.10 -26.70 13.83
C VAL A 203 -15.24 -25.77 14.27
N GLY A 204 -16.42 -25.86 13.64
CA GLY A 204 -17.57 -25.00 13.92
C GLY A 204 -17.51 -23.65 13.19
N LYS A 205 -18.58 -22.84 13.35
CA LYS A 205 -18.73 -21.53 12.68
C LYS A 205 -17.63 -20.53 13.05
N GLU A 206 -17.34 -20.42 14.35
CA GLU A 206 -16.26 -19.59 14.90
C GLU A 206 -14.86 -20.20 14.69
N GLY A 207 -14.80 -21.35 14.02
CA GLY A 207 -13.60 -22.15 13.84
C GLY A 207 -12.52 -21.44 13.02
N VAL A 208 -11.28 -21.55 13.49
CA VAL A 208 -10.13 -21.04 12.75
C VAL A 208 -9.72 -22.08 11.71
N ILE A 209 -9.53 -21.60 10.48
CA ILE A 209 -9.04 -22.40 9.36
C ILE A 209 -7.86 -21.62 8.78
N THR A 210 -6.74 -22.32 8.58
CA THR A 210 -5.50 -21.76 8.04
C THR A 210 -5.06 -22.59 6.83
N VAL A 211 -4.41 -21.93 5.87
CA VAL A 211 -3.99 -22.55 4.60
C VAL A 211 -2.46 -22.50 4.52
N LYS A 212 -1.84 -23.64 4.28
CA LYS A 212 -0.38 -23.83 4.22
C LYS A 212 0.02 -24.61 2.99
N ASP A 213 1.30 -24.52 2.64
CA ASP A 213 1.87 -25.24 1.51
C ASP A 213 2.08 -26.72 1.92
N GLY A 214 1.54 -27.64 1.11
CA GLY A 214 1.73 -29.07 1.27
C GLY A 214 3.12 -29.51 0.80
N LYS A 215 3.57 -30.66 1.31
CA LYS A 215 4.77 -31.36 0.79
C LYS A 215 4.41 -32.53 -0.13
N THR A 216 3.14 -32.89 -0.14
CA THR A 216 2.51 -33.98 -0.89
C THR A 216 1.76 -33.40 -2.10
N THR A 217 1.38 -34.27 -3.04
CA THR A 217 0.63 -33.85 -4.25
C THR A 217 -0.88 -33.70 -3.98
N GLU A 218 -1.38 -34.33 -2.92
CA GLU A 218 -2.79 -34.30 -2.51
C GLU A 218 -3.03 -33.23 -1.43
N ASP A 219 -4.28 -32.78 -1.30
CA ASP A 219 -4.66 -31.82 -0.26
C ASP A 219 -4.98 -32.54 1.06
N GLU A 220 -4.40 -32.08 2.16
CA GLU A 220 -4.59 -32.69 3.48
C GLU A 220 -5.29 -31.73 4.44
N LEU A 221 -6.27 -32.25 5.19
CA LEU A 221 -6.96 -31.53 6.27
C LEU A 221 -6.49 -32.06 7.62
N GLU A 222 -5.60 -31.32 8.29
CA GLU A 222 -5.11 -31.62 9.63
C GLU A 222 -5.89 -30.79 10.66
N ILE A 223 -6.43 -31.42 11.70
CA ILE A 223 -7.03 -30.69 12.83
C ILE A 223 -5.96 -30.65 13.92
N THR A 224 -5.62 -29.45 14.38
CA THR A 224 -4.70 -29.24 15.49
C THR A 224 -5.37 -28.44 16.58
N GLU A 225 -4.86 -28.52 17.81
CA GLU A 225 -5.19 -27.55 18.84
C GLU A 225 -4.54 -26.20 18.50
N GLY A 226 -5.14 -25.10 18.97
CA GLY A 226 -4.68 -23.74 18.66
C GLY A 226 -5.68 -22.68 19.09
N MET A 227 -5.39 -21.41 18.83
CA MET A 227 -6.21 -20.27 19.25
C MET A 227 -6.01 -19.07 18.31
N ARG A 228 -7.07 -18.30 18.04
CA ARG A 228 -7.00 -16.97 17.43
C ARG A 228 -7.43 -15.89 18.44
N PHE A 229 -6.76 -14.74 18.40
CA PHE A 229 -7.20 -13.54 19.09
C PHE A 229 -6.92 -12.27 18.28
N ASP A 230 -7.73 -11.25 18.50
CA ASP A 230 -7.87 -10.09 17.62
C ASP A 230 -6.86 -8.98 17.98
N ARG A 231 -5.57 -9.36 17.96
CA ARG A 231 -4.42 -8.46 18.10
C ARG A 231 -3.33 -8.85 17.11
N GLY A 232 -2.98 -7.92 16.22
CA GLY A 232 -1.88 -8.08 15.27
C GLY A 232 -0.52 -7.58 15.76
N TYR A 233 0.44 -7.55 14.85
CA TYR A 233 1.80 -7.07 15.12
C TYR A 233 1.84 -5.57 15.49
N ILE A 234 2.67 -5.19 16.46
CA ILE A 234 2.85 -3.79 16.88
C ILE A 234 3.52 -2.94 15.78
N SER A 235 4.37 -3.56 14.95
CA SER A 235 5.10 -2.86 13.89
C SER A 235 5.12 -3.64 12.57
N PRO A 236 4.80 -3.01 11.42
CA PRO A 236 4.94 -3.64 10.10
C PRO A 236 6.37 -4.12 9.78
N TYR A 237 7.39 -3.61 10.48
CA TYR A 237 8.76 -4.09 10.30
C TYR A 237 8.96 -5.56 10.72
N PHE A 238 8.04 -6.17 11.48
CA PHE A 238 8.12 -7.59 11.82
C PHE A 238 7.71 -8.54 10.70
N VAL A 239 6.96 -8.08 9.69
CA VAL A 239 6.48 -8.89 8.54
C VAL A 239 7.59 -9.75 7.94
N THR A 240 7.36 -11.06 7.79
CA THR A 240 8.30 -12.00 7.17
C THR A 240 7.97 -12.21 5.69
N ASP A 241 6.68 -12.40 5.35
CA ASP A 241 6.21 -12.42 3.97
C ASP A 241 5.64 -11.06 3.55
N THR A 242 6.37 -10.40 2.66
CA THR A 242 5.98 -9.11 2.09
C THR A 242 4.81 -9.19 1.10
N LYS A 243 4.47 -10.38 0.58
CA LYS A 243 3.33 -10.58 -0.32
C LYS A 243 2.00 -10.55 0.43
N THR A 244 1.87 -11.38 1.48
CA THR A 244 0.66 -11.47 2.30
C THR A 244 0.61 -10.46 3.44
N GLN A 245 1.71 -9.76 3.73
CA GLN A 245 1.88 -8.86 4.88
C GLN A 245 1.68 -9.57 6.22
N LYS A 246 2.20 -10.79 6.34
CA LYS A 246 2.11 -11.62 7.55
C LYS A 246 3.47 -11.86 8.19
N VAL A 247 3.46 -12.09 9.50
CA VAL A 247 4.55 -12.76 10.20
C VAL A 247 4.20 -14.24 10.28
N GLU A 248 5.02 -15.09 9.72
CA GLU A 248 4.90 -16.55 9.81
C GLU A 248 6.15 -17.11 10.49
N PHE A 249 5.94 -17.84 11.59
CA PHE A 249 7.00 -18.50 12.36
C PHE A 249 6.70 -19.99 12.54
N GLU A 250 7.69 -20.84 12.33
CA GLU A 250 7.65 -22.26 12.69
C GLU A 250 8.33 -22.48 14.05
N LYS A 251 7.70 -23.30 14.91
CA LYS A 251 8.17 -23.66 16.26
C LYS A 251 8.73 -22.48 17.08
N PRO A 252 8.04 -21.32 17.18
CA PRO A 252 8.52 -20.19 17.97
C PRO A 252 8.53 -20.50 19.47
N LEU A 253 9.37 -19.76 20.19
CA LEU A 253 9.28 -19.53 21.63
C LEU A 253 8.28 -18.39 21.88
N ILE A 254 7.53 -18.46 22.99
CA ILE A 254 6.47 -17.51 23.32
C ILE A 254 6.70 -16.96 24.72
N LEU A 255 6.93 -15.64 24.80
CA LEU A 255 7.00 -14.89 26.06
C LEU A 255 5.63 -14.28 26.36
N LEU A 256 5.06 -14.60 27.53
CA LEU A 256 3.76 -14.10 27.99
C LEU A 256 3.97 -13.15 29.18
N SER A 257 3.79 -11.85 28.97
CA SER A 257 3.91 -10.82 30.03
C SER A 257 2.55 -10.19 30.30
N GLU A 258 2.13 -10.13 31.57
CA GLU A 258 0.96 -9.33 31.94
C GLU A 258 1.25 -7.83 31.85
N LYS A 259 2.50 -7.45 32.12
CA LYS A 259 3.00 -6.07 32.14
C LYS A 259 3.42 -5.56 30.76
N LYS A 260 3.34 -4.24 30.62
CA LYS A 260 4.03 -3.48 29.59
C LYS A 260 5.55 -3.61 29.71
N ILE A 261 6.22 -3.77 28.57
CA ILE A 261 7.68 -3.90 28.44
C ILE A 261 8.24 -2.67 27.70
N SER A 262 9.04 -1.86 28.39
CA SER A 262 9.69 -0.67 27.80
C SER A 262 11.22 -0.74 27.82
N ILE A 263 11.80 -1.54 28.71
CA ILE A 263 13.24 -1.61 29.00
C ILE A 263 13.84 -2.83 28.28
N LEU A 264 15.02 -2.68 27.69
CA LEU A 264 15.69 -3.77 26.98
C LEU A 264 16.12 -4.92 27.91
N GLN A 265 16.48 -4.61 29.17
CA GLN A 265 16.94 -5.60 30.15
C GLN A 265 15.90 -6.69 30.44
N ASP A 266 14.61 -6.36 30.44
CA ASP A 266 13.51 -7.31 30.70
C ASP A 266 13.41 -8.40 29.62
N ILE A 267 13.74 -8.08 28.36
CA ILE A 267 13.63 -9.02 27.23
C ILE A 267 14.95 -9.63 26.81
N LEU A 268 16.08 -9.12 27.29
CA LEU A 268 17.41 -9.59 26.90
C LEU A 268 17.58 -11.12 27.09
N PRO A 269 17.18 -11.74 28.23
CA PRO A 269 17.29 -13.19 28.40
C PRO A 269 16.44 -13.99 27.39
N ALA A 270 15.26 -13.48 27.02
CA ALA A 270 14.39 -14.11 26.03
C ALA A 270 14.97 -14.02 24.61
N LEU A 271 15.58 -12.88 24.26
CA LEU A 271 16.29 -12.69 22.99
C LEU A 271 17.51 -13.60 22.89
N GLU A 272 18.28 -13.73 23.98
CA GLU A 272 19.44 -14.63 24.06
C GLU A 272 19.03 -16.11 23.96
N ALA A 273 17.98 -16.53 24.66
CA ALA A 273 17.45 -17.88 24.57
C ALA A 273 17.01 -18.24 23.14
N ALA A 274 16.29 -17.33 22.48
CA ALA A 274 15.85 -17.51 21.10
C ALA A 274 17.01 -17.53 20.09
N ALA A 275 18.02 -16.67 20.27
CA ALA A 275 19.24 -16.65 19.46
C ALA A 275 20.06 -17.95 19.63
N THR A 276 20.21 -18.42 20.86
CA THR A 276 20.95 -19.65 21.20
C THR A 276 20.29 -20.89 20.61
N GLN A 277 18.96 -21.00 20.75
CA GLN A 277 18.19 -22.10 20.15
C GLN A 277 18.00 -21.96 18.63
N ARG A 278 18.32 -20.80 18.04
CA ARG A 278 18.02 -20.44 16.64
C ARG A 278 16.54 -20.58 16.28
N ARG A 279 15.66 -20.25 17.22
CA ARG A 279 14.20 -20.32 17.07
C ARG A 279 13.58 -18.92 17.03
N PRO A 280 12.46 -18.71 16.33
CA PRO A 280 11.78 -17.42 16.37
C PRO A 280 11.22 -17.13 17.77
N LEU A 281 11.07 -15.85 18.11
CA LEU A 281 10.47 -15.40 19.37
C LEU A 281 9.20 -14.59 19.10
N LEU A 282 8.08 -14.99 19.70
CA LEU A 282 6.90 -14.14 19.85
C LEU A 282 6.88 -13.57 21.28
N ILE A 283 6.68 -12.27 21.40
CA ILE A 283 6.39 -11.62 22.68
C ILE A 283 4.94 -11.13 22.67
N ILE A 284 4.15 -11.61 23.63
CA ILE A 284 2.79 -11.17 23.93
C ILE A 284 2.83 -10.44 25.27
N ALA A 285 2.61 -9.13 25.26
CA ALA A 285 2.65 -8.28 26.45
C ALA A 285 1.49 -7.28 26.43
N GLU A 286 1.13 -6.65 27.57
CA GLU A 286 0.15 -5.54 27.58
C GLU A 286 0.48 -4.47 26.51
N ASP A 287 1.75 -4.08 26.45
CA ASP A 287 2.32 -3.25 25.40
C ASP A 287 3.83 -3.48 25.30
N ILE A 288 4.42 -3.18 24.14
CA ILE A 288 5.88 -3.13 23.97
C ILE A 288 6.25 -1.85 23.25
N ASP A 289 7.03 -0.99 23.92
CA ASP A 289 7.44 0.31 23.39
C ASP A 289 8.89 0.67 23.78
N GLY A 290 9.25 1.95 23.65
CA GLY A 290 10.54 2.47 24.10
C GLY A 290 11.74 1.77 23.47
N GLU A 291 12.72 1.45 24.32
CA GLU A 291 13.97 0.82 23.91
C GLU A 291 13.76 -0.64 23.49
N ALA A 292 12.88 -1.36 24.19
CA ALA A 292 12.55 -2.76 23.90
C ALA A 292 12.01 -2.96 22.47
N LEU A 293 11.08 -2.10 22.04
CA LEU A 293 10.54 -2.16 20.68
C LEU A 293 11.59 -1.77 19.62
N ALA A 294 12.41 -0.75 19.89
CA ALA A 294 13.46 -0.32 18.96
C ALA A 294 14.53 -1.41 18.76
N ALA A 295 14.95 -2.07 19.85
CA ALA A 295 15.93 -3.15 19.82
C ALA A 295 15.42 -4.41 19.10
N THR A 296 14.18 -4.84 19.37
CA THR A 296 13.57 -6.00 18.69
C THR A 296 13.45 -5.78 17.18
N ILE A 297 12.97 -4.61 16.75
CA ILE A 297 12.92 -4.24 15.33
C ILE A 297 14.31 -4.23 14.71
N LEU A 298 15.31 -3.62 15.37
CA LEU A 298 16.67 -3.53 14.86
C LEU A 298 17.34 -4.91 14.68
N ASN A 299 17.16 -5.81 15.64
CA ASN A 299 17.70 -7.18 15.57
C ASN A 299 17.03 -8.01 14.45
N LYS A 300 15.72 -7.81 14.24
CA LYS A 300 14.99 -8.41 13.10
C LYS A 300 15.49 -7.87 11.76
N LEU A 301 15.63 -6.55 11.62
CA LEU A 301 16.10 -5.91 10.38
C LEU A 301 17.55 -6.27 10.02
N ARG A 302 18.39 -6.57 11.02
CA ARG A 302 19.75 -7.11 10.83
C ARG A 302 19.78 -8.61 10.48
N GLY A 303 18.64 -9.30 10.51
CA GLY A 303 18.54 -10.73 10.27
C GLY A 303 19.17 -11.61 11.37
N GLN A 304 19.50 -11.03 12.53
CA GLN A 304 20.17 -11.74 13.63
C GLN A 304 19.20 -12.59 14.45
N LEU A 305 17.95 -12.15 14.57
CA LEU A 305 16.90 -12.88 15.27
C LEU A 305 15.55 -12.71 14.55
N GLN A 306 14.79 -13.78 14.41
CA GLN A 306 13.39 -13.70 14.01
C GLN A 306 12.54 -13.42 15.26
N VAL A 307 12.05 -12.19 15.40
CA VAL A 307 11.24 -11.77 16.54
C VAL A 307 10.03 -10.97 16.07
N ALA A 308 8.89 -11.14 16.76
CA ALA A 308 7.70 -10.31 16.59
C ALA A 308 7.07 -9.98 17.95
N ALA A 309 6.37 -8.85 18.00
CA ALA A 309 5.71 -8.33 19.19
C ALA A 309 4.22 -8.06 18.91
N VAL A 310 3.36 -8.54 19.82
CA VAL A 310 1.90 -8.45 19.75
C VAL A 310 1.37 -7.97 21.10
N LYS A 311 0.30 -7.16 21.10
CA LYS A 311 -0.37 -6.76 22.34
C LYS A 311 -1.25 -7.89 22.86
N ALA A 312 -1.31 -8.06 24.17
CA ALA A 312 -2.20 -9.02 24.80
C ALA A 312 -3.68 -8.69 24.50
N PRO A 313 -4.54 -9.70 24.28
CA PRO A 313 -5.98 -9.50 24.12
C PRO A 313 -6.65 -9.15 25.45
N GLY A 314 -7.82 -8.53 25.38
CA GLY A 314 -8.60 -8.10 26.56
C GLY A 314 -8.03 -6.88 27.29
N PHE A 315 -8.56 -6.65 28.50
CA PHE A 315 -8.16 -5.60 29.45
C PHE A 315 -8.39 -6.10 30.89
N GLY A 316 -7.65 -5.57 31.87
CA GLY A 316 -7.80 -5.93 33.29
C GLY A 316 -7.73 -7.43 33.55
N ASP A 317 -8.62 -7.94 34.41
CA ASP A 317 -8.64 -9.35 34.80
C ASP A 317 -9.01 -10.31 33.65
N ASN A 318 -9.72 -9.82 32.62
CA ASN A 318 -9.95 -10.60 31.40
C ASN A 318 -8.62 -10.81 30.62
N ARG A 319 -7.73 -9.82 30.58
CA ARG A 319 -6.39 -9.97 30.00
C ARG A 319 -5.55 -11.01 30.78
N LYS A 320 -5.53 -10.93 32.11
CA LYS A 320 -4.89 -11.94 32.97
C LYS A 320 -5.40 -13.35 32.65
N SER A 321 -6.73 -13.47 32.57
CA SER A 321 -7.41 -14.74 32.33
C SER A 321 -7.07 -15.33 30.94
N ILE A 322 -7.07 -14.52 29.88
CA ILE A 322 -6.70 -14.97 28.53
C ILE A 322 -5.20 -15.27 28.42
N LEU A 323 -4.32 -14.53 29.11
CA LEU A 323 -2.90 -14.88 29.19
C LEU A 323 -2.69 -16.23 29.89
N GLY A 324 -3.48 -16.55 30.93
CA GLY A 324 -3.50 -17.88 31.55
C GLY A 324 -4.01 -18.98 30.61
N ASP A 325 -4.98 -18.68 29.75
CA ASP A 325 -5.47 -19.61 28.73
C ASP A 325 -4.38 -19.88 27.67
N LEU A 326 -3.68 -18.83 27.22
CA LEU A 326 -2.52 -18.91 26.32
C LEU A 326 -1.35 -19.68 26.93
N ALA A 327 -1.07 -19.48 28.22
CA ALA A 327 -0.08 -20.24 28.97
C ALA A 327 -0.43 -21.74 29.00
N THR A 328 -1.68 -22.06 29.31
CA THR A 328 -2.19 -23.45 29.33
C THR A 328 -2.05 -24.13 27.96
N LEU A 329 -2.39 -23.42 26.86
CA LEU A 329 -2.25 -23.93 25.49
C LEU A 329 -0.79 -24.14 25.08
N THR A 330 0.10 -23.21 25.44
CA THR A 330 1.49 -23.18 24.94
C THR A 330 2.49 -23.87 25.86
N GLY A 331 2.10 -24.24 27.08
CA GLY A 331 2.96 -24.80 28.12
C GLY A 331 3.91 -23.77 28.76
N GLY A 332 3.70 -22.47 28.54
CA GLY A 332 4.51 -21.39 29.10
C GLY A 332 3.99 -20.87 30.43
N VAL A 333 4.76 -20.01 31.10
CA VAL A 333 4.35 -19.30 32.32
C VAL A 333 4.06 -17.83 31.99
N VAL A 334 2.99 -17.27 32.57
CA VAL A 334 2.70 -15.83 32.49
C VAL A 334 3.55 -15.09 33.52
N PHE A 335 4.31 -14.09 33.09
CA PHE A 335 5.05 -13.20 34.00
C PHE A 335 4.12 -12.10 34.53
N SER A 336 3.78 -12.18 35.82
CA SER A 336 2.92 -11.25 36.57
C SER A 336 3.54 -10.92 37.94
N ASP A 337 3.12 -9.82 38.57
CA ASP A 337 3.62 -9.44 39.91
C ASP A 337 3.19 -10.39 41.04
N GLU A 338 2.18 -11.21 40.80
CA GLU A 338 1.67 -12.21 41.75
C GLU A 338 2.59 -13.45 41.84
N LEU A 339 3.49 -13.62 40.87
CA LEU A 339 4.47 -14.69 40.82
C LEU A 339 5.88 -14.13 41.10
N ASP A 340 6.65 -14.83 41.94
CA ASP A 340 7.98 -14.38 42.40
C ASP A 340 9.09 -14.50 41.33
N VAL A 341 8.70 -14.56 40.04
CA VAL A 341 9.56 -14.83 38.88
C VAL A 341 9.62 -13.61 37.99
N LYS A 342 10.76 -12.89 38.04
CA LYS A 342 10.99 -11.69 37.22
C LYS A 342 11.46 -12.03 35.80
N LEU A 343 11.08 -11.19 34.84
CA LEU A 343 11.52 -11.24 33.44
C LEU A 343 13.05 -11.27 33.29
N GLU A 344 13.78 -10.50 34.11
CA GLU A 344 15.25 -10.48 34.20
C GLU A 344 15.90 -11.87 34.45
N ARG A 345 15.15 -12.80 35.06
CA ARG A 345 15.63 -14.14 35.46
C ARG A 345 14.93 -15.26 34.69
N LEU A 346 14.45 -14.97 33.49
CA LEU A 346 13.80 -15.93 32.62
C LEU A 346 14.75 -17.09 32.26
N THR A 347 14.29 -18.32 32.47
CA THR A 347 14.91 -19.54 31.91
C THR A 347 14.14 -19.98 30.66
N PRO A 348 14.77 -20.71 29.72
CA PRO A 348 14.10 -21.15 28.49
C PRO A 348 12.90 -22.09 28.70
N GLU A 349 12.80 -22.72 29.88
CA GLU A 349 11.70 -23.62 30.28
C GLU A 349 10.40 -22.87 30.62
N LEU A 350 10.48 -21.57 30.94
CA LEU A 350 9.31 -20.74 31.23
C LEU A 350 8.64 -20.19 29.96
N LEU A 351 9.31 -20.27 28.81
CA LEU A 351 8.79 -19.84 27.52
C LEU A 351 7.84 -20.91 26.96
N GLY A 352 6.65 -20.47 26.55
CA GLY A 352 5.72 -21.34 25.83
C GLY A 352 6.26 -21.71 24.45
N THR A 353 5.70 -22.76 23.86
CA THR A 353 6.02 -23.19 22.49
C THR A 353 4.78 -23.71 21.79
N ILE A 354 4.72 -23.51 20.47
CA ILE A 354 3.64 -24.03 19.63
C ILE A 354 4.17 -24.43 18.25
N GLY A 355 3.44 -25.27 17.51
CA GLY A 355 3.85 -25.74 16.19
C GLY A 355 4.17 -24.61 15.19
N SER A 356 3.33 -23.58 15.10
CA SER A 356 3.54 -22.41 14.23
C SER A 356 2.61 -21.24 14.56
N ILE A 357 2.96 -20.03 14.11
CA ILE A 357 2.18 -18.82 14.32
C ILE A 357 2.05 -18.02 13.02
N SER A 358 0.87 -17.44 12.80
CA SER A 358 0.58 -16.46 11.74
C SER A 358 0.04 -15.17 12.39
N ILE A 359 0.70 -14.04 12.14
CA ILE A 359 0.32 -12.72 12.68
C ILE A 359 0.01 -11.77 11.52
N THR A 360 -1.17 -11.16 11.53
CA THR A 360 -1.57 -10.11 10.58
C THR A 360 -1.50 -8.74 11.26
N LYS A 361 -1.98 -7.69 10.60
CA LYS A 361 -2.18 -6.36 11.20
C LYS A 361 -3.23 -6.37 12.32
N GLU A 362 -4.18 -7.31 12.29
CA GLU A 362 -5.38 -7.29 13.12
C GLU A 362 -5.50 -8.52 14.02
N ASP A 363 -4.97 -9.67 13.58
CA ASP A 363 -5.09 -10.98 14.24
C ASP A 363 -3.74 -11.61 14.58
N THR A 364 -3.74 -12.43 15.63
CA THR A 364 -2.72 -13.47 15.84
C THR A 364 -3.40 -14.84 15.86
N ILE A 365 -2.84 -15.79 15.11
CA ILE A 365 -3.30 -17.16 15.04
C ILE A 365 -2.15 -18.09 15.48
N LEU A 366 -2.42 -18.85 16.53
CA LEU A 366 -1.55 -19.86 17.12
C LEU A 366 -2.01 -21.24 16.63
N ASN A 367 -1.16 -21.99 15.93
CA ASN A 367 -1.50 -23.24 15.23
C ASN A 367 -0.59 -24.41 15.63
N GLY A 368 -1.16 -25.60 15.80
CA GLY A 368 -0.42 -26.82 16.09
C GLY A 368 -0.35 -27.11 17.59
N THR A 369 -0.04 -28.36 17.93
CA THR A 369 0.18 -28.78 19.32
C THR A 369 1.19 -27.87 20.02
N GLY A 370 0.78 -27.32 21.17
CA GLY A 370 1.66 -26.63 22.10
C GLY A 370 2.46 -27.62 22.94
N ALA A 371 3.25 -27.10 23.89
CA ALA A 371 3.76 -27.93 25.00
C ALA A 371 2.75 -28.09 26.14
N GLY A 372 1.58 -27.45 26.07
CA GLY A 372 0.46 -27.71 26.98
C GLY A 372 -0.04 -29.14 26.84
N SER A 373 -0.39 -29.80 27.96
CA SER A 373 -1.02 -31.12 27.91
C SER A 373 -2.51 -31.00 27.58
N ASN A 374 -3.02 -31.92 26.75
CA ASN A 374 -4.45 -31.97 26.41
C ASN A 374 -5.32 -32.12 27.68
N GLU A 375 -4.78 -32.75 28.73
CA GLU A 375 -5.41 -32.83 30.06
C GLU A 375 -5.58 -31.45 30.72
N ALA A 376 -4.54 -30.60 30.70
CA ALA A 376 -4.62 -29.25 31.24
C ALA A 376 -5.59 -28.37 30.44
N ILE A 377 -5.61 -28.50 29.11
CA ILE A 377 -6.56 -27.80 28.24
C ILE A 377 -8.00 -28.27 28.51
N ALA A 378 -8.22 -29.58 28.67
CA ALA A 378 -9.53 -30.14 28.99
C ALA A 378 -10.02 -29.69 30.39
N GLN A 379 -9.15 -29.73 31.41
CA GLN A 379 -9.45 -29.21 32.75
C GLN A 379 -9.78 -27.71 32.70
N ARG A 380 -9.04 -26.92 31.92
CA ARG A 380 -9.31 -25.49 31.74
C ARG A 380 -10.65 -25.22 31.05
N CYS A 381 -11.01 -26.02 30.04
CA CYS A 381 -12.34 -25.95 29.43
C CYS A 381 -13.45 -26.29 30.44
N GLU A 382 -13.25 -27.28 31.29
CA GLU A 382 -14.24 -27.68 32.30
C GLU A 382 -14.41 -26.63 33.43
N GLN A 383 -13.32 -25.98 33.83
CA GLN A 383 -13.37 -24.80 34.70
C GLN A 383 -14.23 -23.68 34.09
N LEU A 384 -14.04 -23.38 32.80
CA LEU A 384 -14.83 -22.35 32.10
C LEU A 384 -16.31 -22.74 31.99
N ARG A 385 -16.64 -24.00 31.68
CA ARG A 385 -18.03 -24.50 31.70
C ARG A 385 -18.67 -24.37 33.08
N SER A 386 -17.92 -24.69 34.14
CA SER A 386 -18.39 -24.58 35.52
C SER A 386 -18.72 -23.12 35.89
N LEU A 387 -17.90 -22.16 35.47
CA LEU A 387 -18.14 -20.72 35.67
C LEU A 387 -19.33 -20.19 34.84
N ILE A 388 -19.50 -20.68 33.60
CA ILE A 388 -20.66 -20.34 32.74
C ILE A 388 -21.97 -20.84 33.36
N ALA A 389 -21.94 -22.02 33.99
CA ALA A 389 -23.10 -22.65 34.63
C ALA A 389 -23.45 -22.05 36.00
N ASP A 390 -22.59 -21.20 36.58
CA ASP A 390 -22.86 -20.55 37.86
C ASP A 390 -23.95 -19.46 37.68
N PRO A 391 -25.10 -19.54 38.38
CA PRO A 391 -26.19 -18.56 38.26
C PRO A 391 -25.85 -17.19 38.85
N SER A 392 -24.73 -17.04 39.56
CA SER A 392 -24.25 -15.73 40.04
C SER A 392 -23.46 -14.94 38.98
N THR A 393 -23.01 -15.60 37.91
CA THR A 393 -22.27 -14.98 36.80
C THR A 393 -23.17 -14.05 35.98
N SER A 394 -22.72 -12.81 35.76
CA SER A 394 -23.44 -11.81 34.94
C SER A 394 -23.56 -12.25 33.47
N ASP A 395 -24.62 -11.84 32.78
CA ASP A 395 -24.82 -12.17 31.36
C ASP A 395 -23.64 -11.72 30.47
N TYR A 396 -23.06 -10.56 30.80
CA TYR A 396 -21.84 -10.05 30.13
C TYR A 396 -20.62 -10.92 30.39
N GLU A 397 -20.45 -11.42 31.61
CA GLU A 397 -19.33 -12.31 31.97
C GLU A 397 -19.51 -13.69 31.32
N ARG A 398 -20.75 -14.18 31.23
CA ARG A 398 -21.10 -15.42 30.55
C ARG A 398 -20.73 -15.36 29.08
N GLU A 399 -21.08 -14.29 28.37
CA GLU A 399 -20.67 -14.05 26.98
C GLU A 399 -19.13 -14.06 26.83
N LYS A 400 -18.39 -13.40 27.72
CA LYS A 400 -16.91 -13.40 27.68
C LYS A 400 -16.30 -14.76 28.02
N LEU A 401 -16.92 -15.55 28.90
CA LEU A 401 -16.48 -16.91 29.23
C LEU A 401 -16.78 -17.88 28.07
N GLU A 402 -17.93 -17.74 27.40
CA GLU A 402 -18.29 -18.47 26.19
C GLU A 402 -17.31 -18.15 25.04
N GLU A 403 -16.97 -16.88 24.82
CA GLU A 403 -15.95 -16.44 23.84
C GLU A 403 -14.58 -17.09 24.11
N ARG A 404 -14.17 -17.18 25.38
CA ARG A 404 -12.91 -17.82 25.80
C ARG A 404 -12.95 -19.34 25.67
N LEU A 405 -14.05 -19.97 26.08
CA LEU A 405 -14.27 -21.41 25.93
C LEU A 405 -14.28 -21.79 24.45
N ALA A 406 -14.95 -21.02 23.60
CA ALA A 406 -14.93 -21.21 22.15
C ALA A 406 -13.50 -21.13 21.59
N ARG A 407 -12.72 -20.11 21.98
CA ARG A 407 -11.30 -19.96 21.55
C ARG A 407 -10.34 -21.06 22.04
N LEU A 408 -10.67 -21.79 23.11
CA LEU A 408 -9.88 -22.91 23.63
C LEU A 408 -10.35 -24.28 23.12
N SER A 409 -11.65 -24.46 22.91
CA SER A 409 -12.26 -25.74 22.53
C SER A 409 -12.48 -25.90 21.02
N SER A 410 -12.62 -24.80 20.28
CA SER A 410 -12.55 -24.82 18.82
C SER A 410 -11.09 -24.96 18.43
N GLY A 411 -10.75 -26.10 17.83
CA GLY A 411 -9.40 -26.32 17.31
C GLY A 411 -9.05 -25.37 16.16
N VAL A 412 -7.96 -25.66 15.48
CA VAL A 412 -7.57 -25.00 14.24
C VAL A 412 -7.38 -26.03 13.14
N ALA A 413 -8.17 -25.92 12.08
CA ALA A 413 -7.94 -26.67 10.87
C ALA A 413 -6.77 -26.06 10.08
N ILE A 414 -5.85 -26.92 9.66
CA ILE A 414 -4.77 -26.60 8.74
C ILE A 414 -5.04 -27.34 7.44
N ILE A 415 -5.31 -26.59 6.38
CA ILE A 415 -5.42 -27.10 5.02
C ILE A 415 -4.04 -27.03 4.40
N ARG A 416 -3.44 -28.18 4.09
CA ARG A 416 -2.16 -28.28 3.38
C ARG A 416 -2.46 -28.47 1.90
N VAL A 417 -2.06 -27.50 1.08
CA VAL A 417 -2.36 -27.45 -0.35
C VAL A 417 -1.33 -28.27 -1.13
N GLY A 418 -1.77 -29.35 -1.76
CA GLY A 418 -0.95 -30.19 -2.60
C GLY A 418 -0.92 -29.74 -4.06
N GLY A 419 0.13 -30.10 -4.78
CA GLY A 419 0.27 -29.85 -6.22
C GLY A 419 1.55 -30.45 -6.81
N GLN A 420 1.71 -30.35 -8.13
CA GLN A 420 2.88 -30.87 -8.86
C GLN A 420 3.96 -29.81 -9.09
N SER A 421 3.61 -28.52 -8.98
CA SER A 421 4.55 -27.40 -9.15
C SER A 421 4.28 -26.25 -8.17
N GLU A 422 5.31 -25.49 -7.82
CA GLU A 422 5.19 -24.31 -6.93
C GLU A 422 4.19 -23.26 -7.46
N VAL A 423 4.12 -23.08 -8.79
CA VAL A 423 3.18 -22.14 -9.42
C VAL A 423 1.74 -22.61 -9.28
N GLU A 424 1.48 -23.91 -9.42
CA GLU A 424 0.17 -24.52 -9.20
C GLU A 424 -0.25 -24.46 -7.73
N VAL A 425 0.63 -24.86 -6.80
CA VAL A 425 0.37 -24.77 -5.36
C VAL A 425 0.06 -23.33 -4.95
N GLY A 426 0.80 -22.35 -5.48
CA GLY A 426 0.56 -20.93 -5.23
C GLY A 426 -0.81 -20.44 -5.71
N GLU A 427 -1.22 -20.77 -6.94
CA GLU A 427 -2.54 -20.37 -7.47
C GLU A 427 -3.69 -21.10 -6.77
N LYS A 428 -3.51 -22.39 -6.45
CA LYS A 428 -4.48 -23.19 -5.70
C LYS A 428 -4.62 -22.69 -4.25
N LYS A 429 -3.52 -22.26 -3.62
CA LYS A 429 -3.53 -21.62 -2.29
C LYS A 429 -4.29 -20.30 -2.30
N ASP A 430 -3.98 -19.41 -3.25
CA ASP A 430 -4.71 -18.14 -3.41
C ASP A 430 -6.23 -18.41 -3.52
N ARG A 431 -6.61 -19.37 -4.40
CA ARG A 431 -7.99 -19.82 -4.60
C ARG A 431 -8.67 -20.39 -3.35
N ILE A 432 -7.97 -21.20 -2.54
CA ILE A 432 -8.49 -21.76 -1.28
C ILE A 432 -8.69 -20.65 -0.23
N VAL A 433 -7.80 -19.66 -0.19
CA VAL A 433 -7.93 -18.50 0.71
C VAL A 433 -9.15 -17.66 0.34
N ASP A 434 -9.35 -17.35 -0.94
CA ASP A 434 -10.52 -16.61 -1.42
C ASP A 434 -11.82 -17.37 -1.10
N ALA A 435 -11.87 -18.66 -1.42
CA ALA A 435 -13.01 -19.52 -1.13
C ALA A 435 -13.30 -19.66 0.38
N LEU A 436 -12.27 -19.72 1.23
CA LEU A 436 -12.41 -19.73 2.68
C LEU A 436 -13.05 -18.43 3.20
N ASN A 437 -12.59 -17.28 2.71
CA ASN A 437 -13.10 -15.98 3.13
C ASN A 437 -14.55 -15.77 2.67
N ALA A 438 -14.87 -16.13 1.43
CA ALA A 438 -16.22 -16.08 0.89
C ALA A 438 -17.19 -16.98 1.68
N THR A 439 -16.76 -18.20 2.00
CA THR A 439 -17.58 -19.17 2.76
C THR A 439 -17.84 -18.68 4.18
N LYS A 440 -16.85 -18.11 4.87
CA LYS A 440 -17.05 -17.45 6.18
C LYS A 440 -18.06 -16.30 6.06
N CYS A 441 -17.85 -15.38 5.12
CA CYS A 441 -18.77 -14.27 4.90
C CYS A 441 -20.21 -14.74 4.57
N ALA A 442 -20.37 -15.89 3.94
CA ALA A 442 -21.67 -16.47 3.63
C ALA A 442 -22.36 -17.07 4.87
N VAL A 443 -21.61 -17.72 5.75
CA VAL A 443 -22.11 -18.22 7.04
C VAL A 443 -22.52 -17.07 7.97
N ASP A 444 -21.73 -15.99 8.00
CA ASP A 444 -22.00 -14.81 8.85
C ASP A 444 -23.18 -13.97 8.34
N SER A 445 -23.26 -13.76 7.03
CA SER A 445 -24.14 -12.74 6.45
C SER A 445 -25.33 -13.29 5.66
N GLY A 446 -25.31 -14.57 5.29
CA GLY A 446 -26.22 -15.20 4.35
C GLY A 446 -25.78 -15.07 2.89
N VAL A 447 -26.59 -15.66 2.00
CA VAL A 447 -26.34 -15.79 0.55
C VAL A 447 -27.46 -15.18 -0.29
N LEU A 448 -27.10 -14.89 -1.54
CA LEU A 448 -27.95 -14.37 -2.60
C LEU A 448 -27.78 -15.22 -3.88
N PRO A 449 -28.75 -15.19 -4.82
CA PRO A 449 -28.60 -15.83 -6.12
C PRO A 449 -27.48 -15.15 -6.92
N GLY A 450 -26.46 -15.94 -7.25
CA GLY A 450 -25.18 -15.43 -7.73
C GLY A 450 -25.12 -15.05 -9.21
N GLY A 451 -23.90 -14.88 -9.72
CA GLY A 451 -23.67 -14.48 -11.12
C GLY A 451 -24.15 -13.05 -11.43
N GLY A 452 -24.32 -12.22 -10.40
CA GLY A 452 -24.96 -10.91 -10.47
C GLY A 452 -26.48 -10.93 -10.60
N THR A 453 -27.14 -12.10 -10.49
CA THR A 453 -28.61 -12.22 -10.58
C THR A 453 -29.30 -11.34 -9.53
N ALA A 454 -28.84 -11.36 -8.28
CA ALA A 454 -29.39 -10.52 -7.22
C ALA A 454 -29.32 -9.01 -7.54
N LEU A 455 -28.22 -8.54 -8.15
CA LEU A 455 -28.06 -7.16 -8.62
C LEU A 455 -28.98 -6.83 -9.80
N LEU A 456 -29.28 -7.78 -10.69
CA LEU A 456 -30.26 -7.58 -11.75
C LEU A 456 -31.69 -7.47 -11.20
N LYS A 457 -32.06 -8.30 -10.22
CA LYS A 457 -33.40 -8.27 -9.63
C LYS A 457 -33.69 -6.96 -8.87
N SER A 458 -32.67 -6.30 -8.32
CA SER A 458 -32.81 -5.02 -7.62
C SER A 458 -33.16 -3.84 -8.55
N LEU A 459 -33.08 -3.99 -9.88
CA LEU A 459 -33.56 -2.99 -10.85
C LEU A 459 -35.01 -2.55 -10.59
N LYS A 460 -35.88 -3.48 -10.14
CA LYS A 460 -37.30 -3.22 -9.84
C LYS A 460 -37.51 -2.14 -8.76
N VAL A 461 -36.57 -2.02 -7.82
CA VAL A 461 -36.63 -0.99 -6.77
C VAL A 461 -36.25 0.38 -7.31
N LEU A 462 -35.33 0.42 -8.28
CA LEU A 462 -34.90 1.65 -8.95
C LEU A 462 -35.93 2.21 -9.95
N ASP A 463 -36.97 1.44 -10.30
CA ASP A 463 -38.11 1.92 -11.10
C ASP A 463 -39.04 2.86 -10.32
N ASN A 464 -39.18 2.61 -9.01
CA ASN A 464 -40.03 3.42 -8.13
C ASN A 464 -39.27 4.58 -7.48
N LEU A 465 -37.94 4.56 -7.50
CA LEU A 465 -37.10 5.58 -6.86
C LEU A 465 -37.00 6.85 -7.72
N LYS A 466 -37.35 7.99 -7.11
CA LYS A 466 -37.26 9.32 -7.72
C LYS A 466 -36.30 10.22 -6.95
N GLY A 467 -35.42 10.92 -7.67
CA GLY A 467 -34.58 11.98 -7.12
C GLY A 467 -35.36 13.28 -6.91
N GLU A 468 -34.87 14.15 -6.03
CA GLU A 468 -35.44 15.49 -5.79
C GLU A 468 -35.26 16.42 -6.99
N ASN A 469 -34.21 16.19 -7.79
CA ASN A 469 -33.87 16.97 -8.97
C ASN A 469 -33.36 16.08 -10.12
N PHE A 470 -33.20 16.67 -11.31
CA PHE A 470 -32.77 15.97 -12.52
C PHE A 470 -31.41 15.27 -12.35
N ASP A 471 -30.44 15.93 -11.72
CA ASP A 471 -29.10 15.36 -11.51
C ASP A 471 -29.10 14.18 -10.54
N GLN A 472 -29.95 14.20 -9.51
CA GLN A 472 -30.18 13.04 -8.64
C GLN A 472 -30.83 11.88 -9.42
N GLN A 473 -31.82 12.16 -10.28
CA GLN A 473 -32.43 11.12 -11.11
C GLN A 473 -31.41 10.50 -12.08
N LEU A 474 -30.51 11.30 -12.62
CA LEU A 474 -29.41 10.84 -13.46
C LEU A 474 -28.41 10.00 -12.65
N GLY A 475 -28.16 10.35 -11.39
CA GLY A 475 -27.39 9.53 -10.44
C GLY A 475 -28.00 8.15 -10.19
N ILE A 476 -29.33 8.07 -10.05
CA ILE A 476 -30.06 6.79 -9.95
C ILE A 476 -29.89 5.98 -11.25
N ASN A 477 -29.98 6.63 -12.41
CA ASN A 477 -29.81 5.99 -13.73
C ASN A 477 -28.38 5.46 -13.98
N ILE A 478 -27.35 6.09 -13.38
CA ILE A 478 -25.97 5.55 -13.39
C ILE A 478 -25.95 4.18 -12.70
N ILE A 479 -26.55 4.05 -11.51
CA ILE A 479 -26.58 2.77 -10.78
C ILE A 479 -27.40 1.71 -11.52
N ARG A 480 -28.59 2.07 -12.03
CA ARG A 480 -29.43 1.23 -12.92
C ARG A 480 -28.64 0.64 -14.09
N SER A 481 -27.71 1.41 -14.66
CA SER A 481 -26.85 0.97 -15.76
C SER A 481 -25.68 0.13 -15.27
N ALA A 482 -25.04 0.52 -14.16
CA ALA A 482 -23.86 -0.12 -13.60
C ALA A 482 -24.11 -1.53 -13.05
N ILE A 483 -25.23 -1.75 -12.34
CA ILE A 483 -25.53 -3.06 -11.71
C ILE A 483 -25.75 -4.19 -12.72
N GLN A 484 -25.99 -3.87 -14.00
CA GLN A 484 -26.05 -4.85 -15.08
C GLN A 484 -24.67 -5.32 -15.57
N VAL A 485 -23.62 -4.52 -15.35
CA VAL A 485 -22.30 -4.74 -15.97
C VAL A 485 -21.59 -6.00 -15.46
N PRO A 486 -21.66 -6.40 -14.18
CA PRO A 486 -21.11 -7.68 -13.72
C PRO A 486 -21.66 -8.87 -14.52
N SER A 487 -22.98 -9.01 -14.65
CA SER A 487 -23.59 -10.10 -15.43
C SER A 487 -23.28 -9.99 -16.93
N LYS A 488 -23.23 -8.79 -17.54
CA LYS A 488 -22.75 -8.62 -18.93
C LYS A 488 -21.33 -9.14 -19.10
N THR A 489 -20.46 -8.84 -18.15
CA THR A 489 -19.05 -9.24 -18.17
C THR A 489 -18.89 -10.75 -18.00
N ILE A 490 -19.62 -11.37 -17.08
CA ILE A 490 -19.63 -12.83 -16.88
C ILE A 490 -20.08 -13.55 -18.17
N VAL A 491 -21.19 -13.11 -18.77
CA VAL A 491 -21.75 -13.71 -20.00
C VAL A 491 -20.82 -13.50 -21.20
N SER A 492 -20.24 -12.31 -21.34
CA SER A 492 -19.27 -11.99 -22.40
C SER A 492 -17.97 -12.80 -22.25
N ASN A 493 -17.48 -13.00 -21.03
CA ASN A 493 -16.34 -13.87 -20.77
C ASN A 493 -16.63 -15.33 -21.19
N ALA A 494 -17.85 -15.80 -20.91
CA ALA A 494 -18.36 -17.09 -21.37
C ALA A 494 -18.63 -17.19 -22.89
N GLY A 495 -18.48 -16.11 -23.66
CA GLY A 495 -18.70 -16.07 -25.11
C GLY A 495 -20.16 -15.91 -25.55
N GLY A 496 -21.07 -15.58 -24.62
CA GLY A 496 -22.49 -15.33 -24.91
C GLY A 496 -22.82 -13.84 -25.07
N GLU A 497 -24.04 -13.56 -25.55
CA GLU A 497 -24.55 -12.20 -25.69
C GLU A 497 -25.21 -11.71 -24.40
N GLY A 498 -24.53 -10.80 -23.68
CA GLY A 498 -24.93 -10.33 -22.36
C GLY A 498 -26.27 -9.56 -22.34
N ALA A 499 -26.63 -8.88 -23.42
CA ALA A 499 -27.89 -8.13 -23.48
C ALA A 499 -29.12 -9.06 -23.46
N VAL A 500 -29.08 -10.14 -24.25
CA VAL A 500 -30.18 -11.12 -24.36
C VAL A 500 -30.38 -11.89 -23.05
N VAL A 501 -29.27 -12.31 -22.42
CA VAL A 501 -29.33 -13.01 -21.13
C VAL A 501 -29.98 -12.14 -20.05
N ILE A 502 -29.61 -10.87 -19.96
CA ILE A 502 -30.11 -9.96 -18.94
C ILE A 502 -31.58 -9.64 -19.13
N ALA A 503 -32.04 -9.38 -20.36
CA ALA A 503 -33.45 -9.15 -20.63
C ALA A 503 -34.31 -10.31 -20.09
N LYS A 504 -33.97 -11.54 -20.45
CA LYS A 504 -34.70 -12.75 -20.01
C LYS A 504 -34.62 -13.01 -18.50
N VAL A 505 -33.52 -12.63 -17.83
CA VAL A 505 -33.40 -12.73 -16.37
C VAL A 505 -34.26 -11.66 -15.67
N VAL A 506 -34.33 -10.44 -16.21
CA VAL A 506 -35.13 -9.33 -15.64
C VAL A 506 -36.63 -9.54 -15.85
N GLU A 507 -37.05 -10.09 -16.99
CA GLU A 507 -38.45 -10.45 -17.30
C GLU A 507 -39.04 -11.45 -16.29
N SER A 508 -38.24 -12.38 -15.76
CA SER A 508 -38.72 -13.37 -14.80
C SER A 508 -39.02 -12.76 -13.43
N GLU A 509 -40.25 -12.95 -12.94
CA GLU A 509 -40.67 -12.52 -11.61
C GLU A 509 -39.93 -13.22 -10.47
N ASN A 510 -39.65 -14.51 -10.60
CA ASN A 510 -38.90 -15.29 -9.60
C ASN A 510 -37.51 -14.68 -9.35
N PHE A 511 -37.22 -14.32 -8.09
CA PHE A 511 -35.95 -13.74 -7.65
C PHE A 511 -34.75 -14.69 -7.88
N ASN A 512 -34.94 -15.99 -7.67
CA ASN A 512 -33.90 -17.00 -7.82
C ASN A 512 -33.57 -17.32 -9.27
N TYR A 513 -34.43 -16.96 -10.22
CA TYR A 513 -34.23 -17.30 -11.63
C TYR A 513 -33.14 -16.42 -12.25
N GLY A 514 -32.03 -17.06 -12.63
CA GLY A 514 -30.85 -16.44 -13.21
C GLY A 514 -30.28 -17.24 -14.38
N TYR A 515 -29.00 -17.01 -14.66
CA TYR A 515 -28.25 -17.67 -15.74
C TYR A 515 -26.91 -18.20 -15.23
N ASP A 516 -26.71 -19.51 -15.36
CA ASP A 516 -25.49 -20.21 -15.02
C ASP A 516 -24.55 -20.19 -16.24
N ALA A 517 -23.56 -19.29 -16.21
CA ALA A 517 -22.59 -19.12 -17.29
C ALA A 517 -21.60 -20.30 -17.44
N SER A 518 -21.52 -21.19 -16.44
CA SER A 518 -20.68 -22.40 -16.50
C SER A 518 -21.27 -23.37 -17.52
N ASN A 519 -22.57 -23.68 -17.36
CA ASN A 519 -23.29 -24.62 -18.22
C ASN A 519 -23.97 -23.93 -19.43
N GLY A 520 -24.21 -22.62 -19.37
CA GLY A 520 -24.86 -21.85 -20.44
C GLY A 520 -26.38 -21.89 -20.40
N GLU A 521 -26.96 -22.08 -19.23
CA GLU A 521 -28.39 -22.38 -19.05
C GLU A 521 -29.07 -21.46 -18.04
N TYR A 522 -30.40 -21.35 -18.14
CA TYR A 522 -31.22 -20.63 -17.17
C TYR A 522 -31.77 -21.58 -16.10
N GLY A 523 -32.12 -21.05 -14.94
CA GLY A 523 -32.80 -21.80 -13.89
C GLY A 523 -32.73 -21.13 -12.53
N ASP A 524 -33.16 -21.84 -11.50
CA ASP A 524 -33.00 -21.41 -10.10
C ASP A 524 -31.52 -21.50 -9.69
N MET A 525 -30.95 -20.37 -9.28
CA MET A 525 -29.54 -20.25 -8.92
C MET A 525 -29.19 -20.96 -7.60
N PHE A 526 -30.13 -21.08 -6.66
CA PHE A 526 -29.92 -21.88 -5.44
C PHE A 526 -29.91 -23.37 -5.77
N ALA A 527 -30.85 -23.84 -6.59
CA ALA A 527 -30.89 -25.25 -7.01
C ALA A 527 -29.63 -25.65 -7.83
N ARG A 528 -29.05 -24.72 -8.59
CA ARG A 528 -27.77 -24.89 -9.31
C ARG A 528 -26.54 -24.70 -8.42
N GLY A 529 -26.68 -24.25 -7.18
CA GLY A 529 -25.58 -23.96 -6.25
C GLY A 529 -24.73 -22.73 -6.63
N VAL A 530 -25.25 -21.81 -7.45
CA VAL A 530 -24.56 -20.57 -7.84
C VAL A 530 -24.96 -19.47 -6.86
N LEU A 531 -24.18 -19.34 -5.78
CA LEU A 531 -24.47 -18.50 -4.63
C LEU A 531 -23.37 -17.46 -4.41
N ASP A 532 -23.75 -16.19 -4.24
CA ASP A 532 -22.83 -15.11 -3.87
C ASP A 532 -23.10 -14.70 -2.40
N PRO A 533 -22.09 -14.48 -1.54
CA PRO A 533 -22.31 -14.03 -0.16
C PRO A 533 -22.91 -12.61 -0.11
N PHE A 534 -23.91 -12.37 0.75
CA PHE A 534 -24.59 -11.07 0.88
C PHE A 534 -23.59 -9.92 1.16
N LYS A 535 -22.67 -10.14 2.12
CA LYS A 535 -21.63 -9.16 2.47
C LYS A 535 -20.71 -8.82 1.29
N VAL A 536 -20.37 -9.78 0.43
CA VAL A 536 -19.50 -9.56 -0.75
C VAL A 536 -20.19 -8.63 -1.75
N VAL A 537 -21.44 -8.95 -2.14
CA VAL A 537 -22.23 -8.16 -3.10
C VAL A 537 -22.44 -6.73 -2.61
N VAL A 538 -22.83 -6.56 -1.34
CA VAL A 538 -23.09 -5.25 -0.74
C VAL A 538 -21.81 -4.42 -0.57
N THR A 539 -20.70 -5.04 -0.14
CA THR A 539 -19.42 -4.34 0.04
C THR A 539 -18.89 -3.84 -1.30
N GLY A 540 -18.87 -4.71 -2.32
CA GLY A 540 -18.40 -4.34 -3.66
C GLY A 540 -19.22 -3.21 -4.30
N LEU A 541 -20.54 -3.18 -4.11
CA LEU A 541 -21.38 -2.08 -4.58
C LEU A 541 -21.13 -0.77 -3.81
N LYS A 542 -21.04 -0.84 -2.46
CA LYS A 542 -20.79 0.33 -1.61
C LYS A 542 -19.42 0.96 -1.85
N ASP A 543 -18.37 0.15 -1.99
CA ASP A 543 -17.02 0.65 -2.25
C ASP A 543 -16.88 1.24 -3.66
N ALA A 544 -17.49 0.60 -4.67
CA ALA A 544 -17.53 1.13 -6.04
C ALA A 544 -18.25 2.49 -6.13
N ALA A 545 -19.39 2.64 -5.43
CA ALA A 545 -20.08 3.92 -5.31
C ALA A 545 -19.26 4.94 -4.51
N GLY A 546 -18.55 4.49 -3.48
CA GLY A 546 -17.61 5.27 -2.67
C GLY A 546 -16.49 5.89 -3.51
N ALA A 547 -15.91 5.16 -4.46
CA ALA A 547 -14.91 5.69 -5.41
C ALA A 547 -15.48 6.74 -6.37
N GLY A 548 -16.78 6.66 -6.67
CA GLY A 548 -17.53 7.70 -7.39
C GLY A 548 -17.44 9.09 -6.72
N ARG A 549 -17.07 9.19 -5.44
CA ARG A 549 -16.76 10.48 -4.78
C ARG A 549 -15.69 11.30 -5.50
N VAL A 550 -14.74 10.66 -6.18
CA VAL A 550 -13.64 11.36 -6.89
C VAL A 550 -14.14 12.10 -8.13
N ILE A 551 -15.27 11.69 -8.72
CA ILE A 551 -15.92 12.36 -9.86
C ILE A 551 -16.24 13.83 -9.52
N ALA A 552 -16.58 14.10 -8.27
CA ALA A 552 -16.89 15.45 -7.78
C ALA A 552 -15.67 16.37 -7.59
N GLN A 553 -14.45 15.83 -7.62
CA GLN A 553 -13.23 16.65 -7.52
C GLN A 553 -12.94 17.33 -8.87
N ILE A 554 -12.55 18.60 -8.81
CA ILE A 554 -12.27 19.47 -9.98
C ILE A 554 -10.75 19.56 -10.27
N LEU A 555 -9.94 19.26 -9.27
CA LEU A 555 -8.49 19.45 -9.25
C LEU A 555 -7.78 18.10 -9.16
N VAL A 556 -6.93 17.78 -10.14
CA VAL A 556 -6.06 16.60 -10.09
C VAL A 556 -4.61 17.08 -10.03
N MET A 557 -3.94 16.85 -8.89
CA MET A 557 -2.55 17.25 -8.68
C MET A 557 -1.62 16.05 -8.86
N GLY A 558 -1.00 15.94 -10.03
CA GLY A 558 0.09 15.00 -10.29
C GLY A 558 1.39 15.48 -9.64
N SER A 559 2.17 14.56 -9.08
CA SER A 559 3.55 14.83 -8.71
C SER A 559 4.45 13.97 -9.59
N GLN A 560 5.16 14.60 -10.52
CA GLN A 560 6.20 13.92 -11.28
C GLN A 560 7.38 13.62 -10.34
N ILE A 561 7.38 12.44 -9.72
CA ILE A 561 8.60 11.89 -9.14
C ILE A 561 9.45 11.44 -10.33
N VAL A 562 10.50 12.20 -10.65
CA VAL A 562 11.39 11.94 -11.78
C VAL A 562 12.34 10.77 -11.48
N GLY A 563 11.76 9.60 -11.21
CA GLY A 563 12.49 8.35 -10.94
C GLY A 563 13.24 7.82 -12.17
N LYS A 564 12.74 8.11 -13.37
CA LYS A 564 13.41 7.71 -14.64
C LYS A 564 14.78 8.38 -14.78
N ALA A 565 14.89 9.70 -14.57
CA ALA A 565 16.18 10.39 -14.61
C ALA A 565 17.13 9.93 -13.49
N PHE A 566 16.62 9.54 -12.32
CA PHE A 566 17.46 8.98 -11.24
C PHE A 566 18.01 7.60 -11.61
N MET A 567 17.20 6.72 -12.20
CA MET A 567 17.63 5.39 -12.66
C MET A 567 18.57 5.44 -13.86
N GLU A 568 18.37 6.38 -14.80
CA GLU A 568 19.31 6.60 -15.90
C GLU A 568 20.62 7.23 -15.42
N ALA A 569 20.56 8.21 -14.52
CA ALA A 569 21.76 8.77 -13.88
C ALA A 569 22.53 7.71 -13.07
N TYR A 570 21.84 6.81 -12.37
CA TYR A 570 22.48 5.71 -11.65
C TYR A 570 23.10 4.67 -12.59
N ARG A 571 22.41 4.31 -13.70
CA ARG A 571 22.99 3.44 -14.74
C ARG A 571 24.20 4.06 -15.43
N GLN A 572 24.17 5.35 -15.77
CA GLN A 572 25.32 6.07 -16.32
C GLN A 572 26.46 6.19 -15.29
N ALA A 573 26.15 6.46 -14.02
CA ALA A 573 27.15 6.50 -12.95
C ALA A 573 27.82 5.12 -12.74
N ALA A 574 27.04 4.04 -12.76
CA ALA A 574 27.57 2.68 -12.66
C ALA A 574 28.43 2.29 -13.88
N ALA A 575 28.00 2.65 -15.09
CA ALA A 575 28.77 2.42 -16.32
C ALA A 575 30.08 3.21 -16.35
N ASN A 576 30.10 4.43 -15.78
CA ASN A 576 31.31 5.25 -15.66
C ASN A 576 32.22 4.77 -14.53
N ALA A 577 31.67 4.29 -13.41
CA ALA A 577 32.44 3.68 -12.32
C ALA A 577 33.15 2.39 -12.78
N ALA A 578 32.47 1.56 -13.58
CA ALA A 578 33.05 0.35 -14.16
C ALA A 578 34.21 0.63 -15.13
N LYS A 579 34.23 1.79 -15.80
CA LYS A 579 35.32 2.18 -16.73
C LYS A 579 36.51 2.83 -16.03
N ASN A 580 36.31 3.51 -14.91
CA ASN A 580 37.36 4.30 -14.25
C ASN A 580 37.91 3.68 -12.95
N GLY A 581 37.33 2.58 -12.45
CA GLY A 581 37.78 1.92 -11.21
C GLY A 581 39.09 1.10 -11.31
N GLY A 582 39.77 1.14 -12.46
CA GLY A 582 40.81 0.17 -12.85
C GLY A 582 42.24 0.71 -13.00
N GLN A 583 42.58 1.88 -12.45
CA GLN A 583 43.96 2.40 -12.35
C GLN A 583 44.00 3.60 -11.39
N HIS A 584 44.96 3.60 -10.44
CA HIS A 584 45.30 4.63 -9.42
C HIS A 584 45.21 4.16 -7.95
N ALA A 585 45.88 3.04 -7.64
CA ALA A 585 46.08 2.58 -6.26
C ALA A 585 47.55 2.16 -5.99
N ALA A 586 48.52 2.93 -6.49
CA ALA A 586 49.94 2.70 -6.21
C ALA A 586 50.84 3.93 -6.54
N LYS A 587 50.95 4.91 -5.63
CA LYS A 587 52.25 5.57 -5.27
C LYS A 587 52.10 6.67 -4.21
N ASN A 588 53.16 6.78 -3.40
CA ASN A 588 53.61 7.90 -2.59
C ASN A 588 52.77 8.32 -1.37
N GLY A 589 53.33 8.06 -0.19
CA GLY A 589 53.02 8.82 1.04
C GLY A 589 54.02 9.96 1.28
N SER A 590 53.84 10.65 2.42
CA SER A 590 54.64 11.76 2.97
C SER A 590 54.64 13.09 2.18
N GLY A 591 54.06 14.14 2.79
CA GLY A 591 54.17 15.51 2.27
C GLY A 591 53.10 16.51 2.73
N GLY A 592 53.34 17.21 3.84
CA GLY A 592 52.90 18.60 4.09
C GLY A 592 51.39 18.92 4.22
N SER A 593 51.04 19.64 5.29
CA SER A 593 49.69 20.11 5.63
C SER A 593 48.98 21.01 4.60
N LYS A 594 49.65 21.48 3.53
CA LYS A 594 49.01 22.19 2.41
C LYS A 594 48.27 21.26 1.44
N ALA A 595 48.74 20.02 1.24
CA ALA A 595 48.09 19.07 0.32
C ALA A 595 46.67 18.70 0.79
N ALA A 596 46.49 18.50 2.10
CA ALA A 596 45.20 18.11 2.69
C ALA A 596 44.08 19.16 2.50
N ALA A 597 44.43 20.45 2.40
CA ALA A 597 43.45 21.52 2.17
C ALA A 597 42.94 21.52 0.71
N ALA A 598 43.86 21.45 -0.26
CA ALA A 598 43.52 21.33 -1.68
C ALA A 598 42.71 20.05 -1.96
N ASP A 599 43.05 18.95 -1.31
CA ASP A 599 42.38 17.66 -1.47
C ASP A 599 40.96 17.63 -0.85
N ALA A 600 40.73 18.37 0.24
CA ALA A 600 39.41 18.55 0.84
C ALA A 600 38.47 19.42 -0.02
N VAL A 601 38.98 20.49 -0.63
CA VAL A 601 38.20 21.34 -1.56
C VAL A 601 37.89 20.61 -2.86
N THR A 602 38.85 19.85 -3.39
CA THR A 602 38.68 19.04 -4.61
C THR A 602 37.63 17.94 -4.40
N ARG A 603 37.59 17.29 -3.22
CA ARG A 603 36.50 16.36 -2.85
C ARG A 603 35.11 17.01 -2.71
N LYS A 604 35.04 18.32 -2.47
CA LYS A 604 33.78 19.07 -2.33
C LYS A 604 33.24 19.63 -3.65
N THR A 605 34.12 19.95 -4.59
CA THR A 605 33.79 20.52 -5.91
C THR A 605 33.78 19.48 -7.03
N GLY A 606 34.52 18.39 -6.87
CA GLY A 606 34.67 17.31 -7.85
C GLY A 606 35.54 17.66 -9.06
N MET A 607 36.38 18.69 -8.97
CA MET A 607 37.24 19.20 -10.05
C MET A 607 38.53 19.79 -9.47
N SER A 608 39.68 19.48 -10.06
CA SER A 608 40.98 20.00 -9.61
C SER A 608 41.28 21.39 -10.20
N VAL A 609 42.27 22.10 -9.64
CA VAL A 609 42.68 23.43 -10.15
C VAL A 609 43.27 23.31 -11.56
N ASP A 610 44.13 22.31 -11.80
CA ASP A 610 44.71 22.05 -13.12
C ASP A 610 43.64 21.62 -14.15
N GLU A 611 42.62 20.86 -13.74
CA GLU A 611 41.47 20.53 -14.61
C GLU A 611 40.65 21.80 -14.95
N ALA A 612 40.39 22.66 -13.97
CA ALA A 612 39.66 23.91 -14.18
C ALA A 612 40.41 24.88 -15.10
N MET A 613 41.74 24.98 -14.97
CA MET A 613 42.58 25.79 -15.87
C MET A 613 42.56 25.25 -17.31
N ASN A 614 42.65 23.94 -17.49
CA ASN A 614 42.55 23.31 -18.81
C ASN A 614 41.16 23.54 -19.46
N ILE A 615 40.07 23.46 -18.68
CA ILE A 615 38.70 23.69 -19.18
C ILE A 615 38.51 25.14 -19.66
N LEU A 616 39.12 26.13 -19.00
CA LEU A 616 39.05 27.54 -19.40
C LEU A 616 40.20 27.98 -20.32
N ASN A 617 41.09 27.05 -20.69
CA ASN A 617 42.29 27.27 -21.51
C ASN A 617 43.14 28.47 -21.02
N ILE A 618 43.58 28.39 -19.76
CA ILE A 618 44.42 29.40 -19.08
C ILE A 618 45.66 28.77 -18.45
N THR A 619 46.70 29.58 -18.22
CA THR A 619 47.92 29.18 -17.50
C THR A 619 47.88 29.64 -16.03
N LYS A 620 48.79 29.11 -15.19
CA LYS A 620 48.88 29.38 -13.75
C LYS A 620 49.12 30.86 -13.36
N GLU A 621 49.47 31.70 -14.31
CA GLU A 621 49.79 33.13 -14.14
C GLU A 621 48.67 34.05 -14.68
N ALA A 622 47.47 33.52 -14.94
CA ALA A 622 46.38 34.26 -15.57
C ALA A 622 45.57 35.11 -14.57
N ASP A 623 45.55 36.43 -14.79
CA ASP A 623 44.71 37.37 -14.03
C ASP A 623 43.22 37.02 -14.10
N LEU A 624 42.49 37.31 -13.02
CA LEU A 624 41.04 37.12 -12.90
C LEU A 624 40.23 37.66 -14.10
N ALA A 625 40.66 38.79 -14.69
CA ALA A 625 40.03 39.36 -15.88
C ALA A 625 40.11 38.44 -17.13
N LYS A 626 41.22 37.71 -17.30
CA LYS A 626 41.36 36.69 -18.38
C LYS A 626 40.48 35.47 -18.10
N ILE A 627 40.39 35.04 -16.84
CA ILE A 627 39.53 33.92 -16.41
C ILE A 627 38.06 34.23 -16.74
N VAL A 628 37.57 35.41 -16.35
CA VAL A 628 36.19 35.85 -16.63
C VAL A 628 35.93 36.01 -18.14
N LYS A 629 36.89 36.54 -18.91
CA LYS A 629 36.78 36.70 -20.36
C LYS A 629 36.68 35.35 -21.09
N ASN A 630 37.55 34.39 -20.77
CA ASN A 630 37.51 33.04 -21.36
C ASN A 630 36.24 32.28 -20.94
N TYR A 631 35.81 32.42 -19.67
CA TYR A 631 34.53 31.89 -19.19
C TYR A 631 33.35 32.42 -20.01
N GLN A 632 33.23 33.74 -20.20
CA GLN A 632 32.14 34.35 -20.97
C GLN A 632 32.16 33.91 -22.43
N HIS A 633 33.34 33.80 -23.04
CA HIS A 633 33.49 33.28 -24.40
C HIS A 633 33.01 31.82 -24.51
N LEU A 634 33.50 30.94 -23.63
CA LEU A 634 33.14 29.51 -23.64
C LEU A 634 31.67 29.28 -23.28
N LEU A 635 31.05 30.11 -22.43
CA LEU A 635 29.62 30.03 -22.15
C LEU A 635 28.79 30.39 -23.38
N LYS A 636 29.20 31.43 -24.13
CA LYS A 636 28.52 31.89 -25.36
C LYS A 636 28.70 30.93 -26.53
N VAL A 637 29.87 30.30 -26.67
CA VAL A 637 30.12 29.27 -27.69
C VAL A 637 29.36 27.97 -27.40
N ASN A 638 29.16 27.63 -26.13
CA ASN A 638 28.39 26.45 -25.72
C ASN A 638 26.92 26.78 -25.39
N ASP A 639 26.36 27.87 -25.91
CA ASP A 639 24.94 28.20 -25.69
C ASP A 639 24.04 27.12 -26.33
N LYS A 640 22.95 26.77 -25.65
CA LYS A 640 21.97 25.78 -26.11
C LYS A 640 21.31 26.21 -27.42
N ALA A 641 21.15 27.52 -27.63
CA ALA A 641 20.63 28.08 -28.87
C ALA A 641 21.53 27.83 -30.11
N VAL A 642 22.81 27.48 -29.89
CA VAL A 642 23.82 27.22 -30.94
C VAL A 642 24.24 25.75 -30.96
N GLY A 643 23.50 24.87 -30.26
CA GLY A 643 23.76 23.41 -30.22
C GLY A 643 24.60 22.92 -29.04
N GLY A 644 24.92 23.78 -28.07
CA GLY A 644 25.69 23.40 -26.88
C GLY A 644 24.93 22.53 -25.86
N SER A 645 25.68 21.79 -25.04
CA SER A 645 25.14 20.91 -24.00
C SER A 645 25.19 21.54 -22.60
N PHE A 646 24.11 21.39 -21.81
CA PHE A 646 24.08 21.79 -20.40
C PHE A 646 25.20 21.16 -19.55
N TYR A 647 25.68 19.97 -19.92
CA TYR A 647 26.82 19.33 -19.24
C TYR A 647 28.12 20.12 -19.42
N LEU A 648 28.36 20.63 -20.63
CA LEU A 648 29.54 21.46 -20.94
C LEU A 648 29.44 22.83 -20.26
N GLN A 649 28.27 23.48 -20.32
CA GLN A 649 28.02 24.73 -19.59
C GLN A 649 28.25 24.55 -18.09
N SER A 650 27.74 23.47 -17.48
CA SER A 650 27.94 23.19 -16.05
C SER A 650 29.42 22.97 -15.71
N LYS A 651 30.20 22.31 -16.58
CA LYS A 651 31.66 22.19 -16.38
C LYS A 651 32.38 23.55 -16.45
N VAL A 652 32.03 24.41 -17.42
CA VAL A 652 32.64 25.75 -17.59
C VAL A 652 32.33 26.65 -16.38
N VAL A 653 31.11 26.60 -15.84
CA VAL A 653 30.74 27.33 -14.61
C VAL A 653 31.53 26.82 -13.40
N ARG A 654 31.59 25.50 -13.17
CA ARG A 654 32.33 24.92 -12.04
C ARG A 654 33.83 25.18 -12.11
N ALA A 655 34.41 25.19 -13.32
CA ALA A 655 35.82 25.54 -13.51
C ALA A 655 36.10 26.99 -13.06
N LYS A 656 35.24 27.94 -13.44
CA LYS A 656 35.33 29.34 -12.98
C LYS A 656 35.21 29.44 -11.46
N GLU A 657 34.16 28.85 -10.87
CA GLU A 657 33.94 28.85 -9.42
C GLU A 657 35.13 28.26 -8.64
N ARG A 658 35.72 27.16 -9.14
CA ARG A 658 36.89 26.53 -8.51
C ARG A 658 38.11 27.45 -8.49
N LEU A 659 38.34 28.22 -9.55
CA LEU A 659 39.46 29.15 -9.65
C LEU A 659 39.23 30.42 -8.82
N GLU A 660 38.00 30.95 -8.79
CA GLU A 660 37.65 32.07 -7.91
C GLU A 660 37.83 31.72 -6.43
N MET A 661 37.53 30.47 -6.03
CA MET A 661 37.81 29.98 -4.68
C MET A 661 39.30 29.84 -4.37
N GLU A 662 40.15 29.50 -5.35
CA GLU A 662 41.61 29.44 -5.15
C GLU A 662 42.20 30.86 -5.04
N TRP A 663 41.82 31.77 -5.95
CA TRP A 663 42.24 33.17 -5.94
C TRP A 663 41.85 33.88 -4.65
N ALA A 664 40.65 33.61 -4.12
CA ALA A 664 40.21 34.12 -2.82
C ALA A 664 41.00 33.54 -1.63
N ALA A 665 41.59 32.35 -1.76
CA ALA A 665 42.41 31.72 -0.72
C ALA A 665 43.86 32.24 -0.71
N GLU A 666 44.37 32.77 -1.84
CA GLU A 666 45.72 33.32 -1.97
C GLU A 666 45.86 34.77 -1.46
N GLY A 667 44.75 35.42 -1.08
CA GLY A 667 44.77 36.67 -0.31
C GLY A 667 45.08 37.95 -1.11
N ASN A 668 44.98 37.91 -2.44
CA ASN A 668 45.23 39.06 -3.31
C ASN A 668 44.09 40.12 -3.17
N PRO A 669 44.37 41.39 -2.82
CA PRO A 669 43.33 42.37 -2.51
C PRO A 669 42.58 42.87 -3.74
N ILE A 670 41.25 42.92 -3.66
CA ILE A 670 40.38 43.42 -4.72
C ILE A 670 40.49 44.95 -4.80
N LYS A 671 41.16 45.48 -5.83
CA LYS A 671 40.99 46.88 -6.24
C LYS A 671 39.74 46.99 -7.11
N ILE A 672 38.65 47.48 -6.51
CA ILE A 672 37.49 47.96 -7.25
C ILE A 672 37.71 49.46 -7.49
N GLU A 673 38.00 49.85 -8.74
CA GLU A 673 37.89 51.26 -9.12
C GLU A 673 36.40 51.62 -9.31
N PRO A 674 35.95 52.79 -8.85
CA PRO A 674 34.53 53.14 -8.87
C PRO A 674 34.08 53.54 -10.27
N GLU A 675 33.16 52.76 -10.85
CA GLU A 675 32.51 53.10 -12.11
C GLU A 675 31.56 54.28 -11.91
N ALA A 676 31.78 55.37 -12.65
CA ALA A 676 30.95 56.58 -12.56
C ALA A 676 29.60 56.39 -13.29
N PRO A 677 28.51 57.03 -12.84
CA PRO A 677 27.19 56.78 -13.40
C PRO A 677 26.99 57.48 -14.75
N ALA A 678 26.74 56.71 -15.81
CA ALA A 678 26.33 57.23 -17.10
C ALA A 678 24.78 57.24 -17.22
N ALA A 679 24.22 58.45 -17.32
CA ALA A 679 22.83 58.68 -17.71
C ALA A 679 22.67 58.63 -19.25
N PRO A 680 21.44 58.54 -19.80
CA PRO A 680 21.20 58.07 -21.19
C PRO A 680 21.16 59.19 -22.25
N ALA A 681 20.90 58.77 -23.50
CA ALA A 681 20.86 59.51 -24.79
C ALA A 681 22.16 59.32 -25.64
N GLU A 682 22.16 59.37 -26.98
CA GLU A 682 21.09 59.64 -27.95
C GLU A 682 21.42 59.02 -29.33
N ALA A 683 20.56 59.22 -30.33
CA ALA A 683 20.74 58.69 -31.69
C ALA A 683 21.55 59.63 -32.61
N ALA A 684 22.47 59.06 -33.41
CA ALA A 684 22.95 59.60 -34.69
C ALA A 684 23.65 58.48 -35.49
N GLY A 685 23.54 58.35 -36.82
CA GLY A 685 22.84 59.19 -37.79
C GLY A 685 23.77 60.06 -38.64
N ALA A 686 24.33 59.49 -39.71
CA ALA A 686 24.91 60.19 -40.87
C ALA A 686 24.88 59.20 -42.07
N SER A 687 24.31 59.42 -43.26
CA SER A 687 24.11 60.61 -44.13
C SER A 687 25.41 61.20 -44.70
N THR A 688 25.52 61.65 -45.96
CA THR A 688 24.58 61.70 -47.11
C THR A 688 25.14 60.84 -48.28
N GLU A 689 24.74 60.82 -49.57
CA GLU A 689 23.78 61.58 -50.40
C GLU A 689 23.42 60.77 -51.67
N GLY A 690 22.97 61.41 -52.79
CA GLY A 690 23.50 60.98 -54.10
C GLY A 690 22.69 61.14 -55.40
N SER A 691 21.40 61.46 -55.40
CA SER A 691 20.62 61.93 -56.58
C SER A 691 20.36 61.03 -57.81
N LYS A 692 19.19 61.30 -58.43
CA LYS A 692 18.75 61.14 -59.84
C LYS A 692 17.85 59.97 -60.26
N SER A 693 16.93 60.38 -61.13
CA SER A 693 15.73 59.75 -61.66
C SER A 693 15.94 59.05 -63.01
N SER A 694 14.85 58.44 -63.51
CA SER A 694 14.58 57.76 -64.80
C SER A 694 14.62 56.22 -64.71
N SER A 695 13.81 55.40 -65.40
CA SER A 695 12.56 55.52 -66.19
C SER A 695 12.22 54.09 -66.69
N SER A 696 11.03 53.88 -67.29
CA SER A 696 10.68 52.79 -68.23
C SER A 696 10.74 51.30 -67.80
N GLN A 697 9.56 50.67 -67.74
CA GLN A 697 9.30 49.28 -68.18
C GLN A 697 9.41 49.16 -69.72
N PRO A 698 9.20 47.98 -70.35
CA PRO A 698 9.73 46.62 -70.11
C PRO A 698 10.49 46.12 -71.38
N PRO A 699 10.78 44.82 -71.55
CA PRO A 699 9.85 43.99 -72.33
C PRO A 699 9.72 42.51 -71.88
N SER A 700 8.88 41.79 -72.61
CA SER A 700 8.34 40.44 -72.39
C SER A 700 9.11 39.29 -73.04
N GLY A 701 8.96 38.08 -72.48
CA GLY A 701 9.17 36.79 -73.17
C GLY A 701 10.56 36.17 -73.03
N ASP A 702 10.74 34.84 -73.09
CA ASP A 702 9.77 33.75 -73.30
C ASP A 702 10.43 32.38 -72.95
N LYS A 703 9.66 31.40 -72.45
CA LYS A 703 10.00 29.94 -72.26
C LYS A 703 11.24 29.58 -71.39
N GLN A 704 11.27 28.51 -70.59
CA GLN A 704 10.34 27.40 -70.32
C GLN A 704 10.64 26.88 -68.90
N ALA A 705 9.62 26.77 -68.03
CA ALA A 705 9.68 26.13 -66.71
C ALA A 705 8.26 25.74 -66.27
#